data_AF-F2HH70-F1
#
_entry.id   AF-F2HH70-F1
#
_cell.length_a   1.000
_cell.length_b   1.000
_cell.length_c   1.000
_cell.angle_alpha   90.00
_cell.angle_beta   90.00
_cell.angle_gamma   90.00
#
_symmetry.space_group_name_H-M   'P 1'
#
loop_
_entity.id
_entity.type
_entity.pdbx_description
1 polymer ?
#
loop_
_entity_poly.entity_id
_entity_poly.type
_entity_poly.pdbx_seq_one_letter_code
_entity_poly.pdbx_strand_id
1 'polypeptide(L)'
;MKLERVKKLFLTCKIYHFRSIILAIGLNDKKIYYLYYIWCKYSSKKNTSILWCYKNDSHKNKISSKNNYLNKKWNFPNLLNIRYCYYNEVNKILGNTFGMCILQDFRFLTPNILAKTIETVEGGGSVLFLVKTMKNLDDIYHMSMDVYKNFKSESYEKITGRFCERFLFSLNSCSTFLAIDENLKNLFSSSYSSIEFKNLYNKIYSKSIHNKKAFFLLLKSVKNLKPFGKLIEKTKTFDQAKALLALVEAISDRKTKTKTILTSARGRGKSAVMGLATSAAIAYGYGNIYISAIDPENLNIYFAFVLIGLKCLKYEENKHFQIIQDTKMKFIKKIKIHCTHEQNVIFLFPSEIESFEKQIELLIIDEVASIPMRFLESLRESFLVFMSSTVSGYEGTSHYFSFKVIKKLKKKFQNKDILDKNLSPVQEIKLNEPIRYSFYDPVEKWLNELLCLDNKLPSALLQNCPNPNCCKLFLVDRNALVISNKFTNCFFQKIFTILTSSHYRNSPNDLQMLYDAPSHRIMVLLNLLTFSVGIVPDIIGALHISYEGKISKKFSEKILTKIIKTKGDLIPWVISKNFMDSSFTEMSGLRIIRIAVHPDIQNMGYGSKIIKSLIFFLENIIFDTSYQHVTLKKELNKKKIPILINLEKRRSPRLNYIGVSFAISQQLFYFWNKNKFEIIFVENRKNENFNENTCIMLYCIKKKCLKSNWIKNYQLVFLENFLNEIARTTVKYSSVLIFSIIQNIKFENLYQTSYQVKIKNFFNNVDIYKMFLFAKNFFFEYKILANLFLKVMKILTWNSFFNKNFLLSEIFLLISLGLQHKKIGDVLKEFDWKTKDIITLSKKILKKFIHIFVCNL
;
A
#
# COMPACT_ATOMS: atom_id res chain seq x y z
N MET A 1 -35.73 12.36 -31.26
CA MET A 1 -35.69 12.79 -29.84
C MET A 1 -35.03 11.77 -28.88
N LYS A 2 -35.60 10.57 -28.64
CA LYS A 2 -35.27 9.69 -27.47
C LYS A 2 -33.82 9.14 -27.41
N LEU A 3 -33.18 8.86 -28.55
CA LEU A 3 -31.80 8.33 -28.67
C LEU A 3 -30.75 9.40 -29.01
N GLU A 4 -31.16 10.65 -29.26
CA GLU A 4 -30.24 11.70 -29.73
C GLU A 4 -29.18 12.06 -28.70
N ARG A 5 -29.50 12.02 -27.41
CA ARG A 5 -28.51 12.32 -26.36
C ARG A 5 -27.42 11.26 -26.30
N VAL A 6 -27.76 9.97 -26.41
CA VAL A 6 -26.76 8.87 -26.47
C VAL A 6 -25.87 9.03 -27.70
N LYS A 7 -26.46 9.35 -28.86
CA LYS A 7 -25.72 9.59 -30.10
C LYS A 7 -24.78 10.79 -29.99
N LYS A 8 -25.28 11.93 -29.49
CA LYS A 8 -24.49 13.14 -29.23
C LYS A 8 -23.35 12.87 -28.24
N LEU A 9 -23.59 12.03 -27.23
CA LEU A 9 -22.58 11.60 -26.26
C LEU A 9 -21.45 10.83 -26.92
N PHE A 10 -21.75 9.81 -27.72
CA PHE A 10 -20.69 9.06 -28.39
C PHE A 10 -19.95 9.89 -29.44
N LEU A 11 -20.65 10.77 -30.17
CA LEU A 11 -20.02 11.70 -31.12
C LEU A 11 -19.07 12.68 -30.43
N THR A 12 -19.48 13.30 -29.32
CA THR A 12 -18.64 14.23 -28.55
C THR A 12 -17.45 13.51 -27.92
N CYS A 13 -17.67 12.34 -27.33
CA CYS A 13 -16.59 11.52 -26.76
C CYS A 13 -15.58 11.07 -27.82
N LYS A 14 -16.02 10.79 -29.04
CA LYS A 14 -15.14 10.52 -30.18
C LYS A 14 -14.29 11.74 -30.54
N ILE A 15 -14.91 12.90 -30.76
CA ILE A 15 -14.22 14.13 -31.17
C ILE A 15 -13.14 14.52 -30.15
N TYR A 16 -13.45 14.40 -28.86
CA TYR A 16 -12.54 14.80 -27.79
C TYR A 16 -11.66 13.66 -27.26
N HIS A 17 -11.81 12.45 -27.79
CA HIS A 17 -11.17 11.24 -27.26
C HIS A 17 -11.41 11.03 -25.74
N PHE A 18 -12.58 11.42 -25.24
CA PHE A 18 -13.02 11.21 -23.85
C PHE A 18 -13.72 9.88 -23.67
N ARG A 19 -13.73 9.35 -22.45
CA ARG A 19 -14.52 8.18 -22.09
C ARG A 19 -15.94 8.57 -21.70
N SER A 20 -16.86 7.63 -21.86
CA SER A 20 -18.27 7.78 -21.48
C SER A 20 -18.68 6.78 -20.41
N ILE A 21 -19.60 7.18 -19.53
CA ILE A 21 -20.19 6.30 -18.51
C ILE A 21 -21.70 6.24 -18.73
N ILE A 22 -22.23 5.01 -18.81
CA ILE A 22 -23.66 4.75 -18.91
C ILE A 22 -24.08 3.86 -17.75
N LEU A 23 -25.08 4.32 -16.99
CA LEU A 23 -25.77 3.49 -16.00
C LEU A 23 -27.09 3.02 -16.59
N ALA A 24 -27.24 1.71 -16.69
CA ALA A 24 -28.35 1.05 -17.36
C ALA A 24 -29.19 0.25 -16.36
N ILE A 25 -30.46 0.63 -16.21
CA ILE A 25 -31.41 -0.01 -15.29
C ILE A 25 -32.32 -0.95 -16.08
N GLY A 26 -32.36 -2.23 -15.68
CA GLY A 26 -33.25 -3.24 -16.25
C GLY A 26 -33.04 -3.56 -17.74
N LEU A 27 -31.85 -3.31 -18.31
CA LEU A 27 -31.59 -3.63 -19.71
C LEU A 27 -31.46 -5.14 -19.95
N ASN A 28 -32.20 -5.62 -20.96
CA ASN A 28 -32.05 -6.97 -21.53
C ASN A 28 -30.82 -7.03 -22.46
N ASP A 29 -30.25 -8.24 -22.64
CA ASP A 29 -29.09 -8.50 -23.50
C ASP A 29 -29.26 -7.94 -24.94
N LYS A 30 -30.48 -8.02 -25.50
CA LYS A 30 -30.82 -7.45 -26.82
C LYS A 30 -30.59 -5.93 -26.89
N LYS A 31 -30.90 -5.20 -25.81
CA LYS A 31 -30.75 -3.74 -25.75
C LYS A 31 -29.29 -3.34 -25.53
N ILE A 32 -28.52 -4.17 -24.84
CA ILE A 32 -27.07 -4.01 -24.72
C ILE A 32 -26.42 -4.11 -26.10
N TYR A 33 -26.85 -5.06 -26.95
CA TYR A 33 -26.41 -5.14 -28.34
C TYR A 33 -26.72 -3.87 -29.13
N TYR A 34 -27.94 -3.36 -28.99
CA TYR A 34 -28.35 -2.17 -29.70
C TYR A 34 -27.50 -0.95 -29.30
N LEU A 35 -27.21 -0.79 -28.00
CA LEU A 35 -26.29 0.23 -27.51
C LEU A 35 -24.87 0.05 -28.07
N TYR A 36 -24.37 -1.17 -28.10
CA TYR A 36 -23.07 -1.48 -28.71
C TYR A 36 -23.04 -1.16 -30.20
N TYR A 37 -24.08 -1.51 -30.95
CA TYR A 37 -24.19 -1.18 -32.37
C TYR A 37 -24.18 0.33 -32.62
N ILE A 38 -24.92 1.10 -31.81
CA ILE A 38 -24.89 2.57 -31.83
C ILE A 38 -23.47 3.06 -31.52
N TRP A 39 -22.84 2.53 -30.47
CA TRP A 39 -21.48 2.91 -30.13
C TRP A 39 -20.51 2.64 -31.29
N CYS A 40 -20.55 1.47 -31.93
CA CYS A 40 -19.72 1.17 -33.10
C CYS A 40 -19.95 2.16 -34.25
N LYS A 41 -21.21 2.46 -34.57
CA LYS A 41 -21.58 3.38 -35.65
C LYS A 41 -21.05 4.80 -35.42
N TYR A 42 -21.12 5.29 -34.19
CA TYR A 42 -20.76 6.68 -33.86
C TYR A 42 -19.34 6.87 -33.30
N SER A 43 -18.73 5.83 -32.75
CA SER A 43 -17.34 5.84 -32.24
C SER A 43 -16.32 5.57 -33.34
N SER A 44 -16.68 4.77 -34.36
CA SER A 44 -15.85 4.40 -35.53
C SER A 44 -14.34 4.35 -35.24
N LYS A 45 -13.94 3.43 -34.35
CA LYS A 45 -12.54 3.11 -34.05
C LYS A 45 -12.20 1.67 -34.40
N LYS A 46 -10.90 1.41 -34.65
CA LYS A 46 -10.33 0.10 -35.01
C LYS A 46 -10.51 -0.97 -33.93
N ASN A 47 -10.75 -0.60 -32.67
CA ASN A 47 -10.81 -1.52 -31.55
C ASN A 47 -12.26 -1.76 -31.11
N THR A 48 -12.84 -2.86 -31.59
CA THR A 48 -14.21 -3.33 -31.26
C THR A 48 -14.22 -4.30 -30.08
N SER A 49 -13.12 -4.43 -29.35
CA SER A 49 -13.02 -5.37 -28.24
C SER A 49 -13.88 -4.95 -27.05
N ILE A 50 -14.55 -5.94 -26.45
CA ILE A 50 -15.45 -5.76 -25.32
C ILE A 50 -14.89 -6.51 -24.12
N LEU A 51 -14.82 -5.85 -22.97
CA LEU A 51 -14.54 -6.48 -21.68
C LEU A 51 -15.85 -6.73 -20.95
N TRP A 52 -16.18 -8.00 -20.68
CA TRP A 52 -17.37 -8.37 -19.91
C TRP A 52 -16.96 -8.91 -18.54
N CYS A 53 -17.28 -8.17 -17.47
CA CYS A 53 -17.00 -8.58 -16.10
C CYS A 53 -18.27 -9.07 -15.39
N TYR A 54 -18.17 -10.25 -14.77
CA TYR A 54 -19.28 -10.91 -14.10
C TYR A 54 -18.79 -11.76 -12.91
N LYS A 55 -19.71 -12.22 -12.05
CA LYS A 55 -19.37 -13.12 -10.94
C LYS A 55 -19.72 -14.58 -11.17
N ASN A 56 -20.99 -14.88 -11.49
CA ASN A 56 -21.48 -16.26 -11.53
C ASN A 56 -21.64 -16.76 -12.98
N ASP A 57 -21.32 -18.04 -13.21
CA ASP A 57 -21.22 -18.72 -14.52
C ASP A 57 -22.52 -18.86 -15.33
N SER A 58 -23.61 -18.20 -14.92
CA SER A 58 -24.90 -18.34 -15.58
C SER A 58 -24.91 -17.95 -17.05
N HIS A 59 -23.87 -17.24 -17.54
CA HIS A 59 -23.71 -16.92 -18.96
C HIS A 59 -22.83 -17.90 -19.74
N LYS A 60 -21.71 -18.41 -19.18
CA LYS A 60 -20.86 -19.38 -19.91
C LYS A 60 -21.57 -20.71 -20.13
N ASN A 61 -22.24 -21.24 -19.10
CA ASN A 61 -22.92 -22.53 -19.20
C ASN A 61 -24.19 -22.47 -20.06
N LYS A 62 -24.87 -21.31 -20.15
CA LYS A 62 -26.02 -21.14 -21.07
C LYS A 62 -25.61 -20.97 -22.53
N ILE A 63 -24.39 -20.51 -22.81
CA ILE A 63 -23.87 -20.37 -24.17
C ILE A 63 -23.34 -21.71 -24.70
N SER A 64 -22.77 -22.58 -23.85
CA SER A 64 -22.29 -23.90 -24.27
C SER A 64 -23.37 -24.98 -24.35
N SER A 65 -24.41 -24.93 -23.50
CA SER A 65 -25.45 -25.98 -23.43
C SER A 65 -26.71 -25.76 -24.27
N LYS A 66 -26.88 -24.59 -24.91
CA LYS A 66 -28.03 -24.28 -25.80
C LYS A 66 -27.63 -24.13 -27.26
N ASN A 67 -26.78 -25.04 -27.76
CA ASN A 67 -26.46 -25.12 -29.19
C ASN A 67 -27.43 -25.99 -30.01
N ASN A 68 -28.44 -26.62 -29.39
CA ASN A 68 -29.44 -27.38 -30.12
C ASN A 68 -30.82 -26.72 -29.95
N TYR A 69 -31.30 -26.11 -31.04
CA TYR A 69 -32.65 -25.60 -31.27
C TYR A 69 -33.08 -24.36 -30.43
N LEU A 70 -32.76 -23.16 -30.92
CA LEU A 70 -33.69 -22.01 -31.09
C LEU A 70 -32.95 -20.69 -31.43
N ASN A 71 -33.32 -20.11 -32.57
CA ASN A 71 -33.10 -18.73 -33.06
C ASN A 71 -31.79 -18.35 -33.77
N LYS A 72 -31.73 -18.70 -35.07
CA LYS A 72 -30.85 -18.21 -36.15
C LYS A 72 -30.88 -16.68 -36.44
N LYS A 73 -31.29 -15.79 -35.52
CA LYS A 73 -31.36 -14.33 -35.82
C LYS A 73 -30.40 -13.42 -35.03
N TRP A 74 -29.76 -13.86 -33.94
CA TRP A 74 -28.91 -12.96 -33.14
C TRP A 74 -27.72 -13.68 -32.49
N ASN A 75 -26.62 -13.83 -33.24
CA ASN A 75 -25.33 -14.34 -32.75
C ASN A 75 -24.60 -13.24 -31.94
N PHE A 76 -25.11 -12.93 -30.74
CA PHE A 76 -24.52 -11.95 -29.84
C PHE A 76 -23.07 -12.31 -29.37
N PRO A 77 -22.70 -13.59 -29.14
CA PRO A 77 -21.34 -13.93 -28.69
C PRO A 77 -20.34 -14.29 -29.81
N ASN A 78 -20.76 -14.72 -31.00
CA ASN A 78 -19.82 -15.31 -32.00
C ASN A 78 -19.17 -14.28 -32.94
N LEU A 79 -19.73 -13.09 -33.09
CA LEU A 79 -19.22 -12.05 -34.02
C LEU A 79 -18.37 -10.98 -33.31
N LEU A 80 -18.38 -10.95 -31.98
CA LEU A 80 -17.76 -9.90 -31.17
C LEU A 80 -16.54 -10.44 -30.45
N ASN A 81 -15.45 -9.69 -30.46
CA ASN A 81 -14.23 -10.03 -29.71
C ASN A 81 -14.44 -9.70 -28.23
N ILE A 82 -15.20 -10.54 -27.52
CA ILE A 82 -15.56 -10.37 -26.12
C ILE A 82 -14.57 -11.14 -25.24
N ARG A 83 -13.90 -10.42 -24.33
CA ARG A 83 -13.12 -11.03 -23.26
C ARG A 83 -13.94 -11.09 -21.98
N TYR A 84 -14.25 -12.31 -21.57
CA TYR A 84 -14.92 -12.63 -20.32
C TYR A 84 -13.92 -12.66 -19.17
N CYS A 85 -14.20 -11.95 -18.08
CA CYS A 85 -13.33 -11.86 -16.92
C CYS A 85 -14.14 -11.92 -15.62
N TYR A 86 -13.75 -12.77 -14.67
CA TYR A 86 -14.33 -12.72 -13.34
C TYR A 86 -13.82 -11.51 -12.57
N TYR A 87 -14.64 -10.96 -11.67
CA TYR A 87 -14.22 -9.87 -10.78
C TYR A 87 -12.94 -10.17 -9.97
N ASN A 88 -12.69 -11.45 -9.66
CA ASN A 88 -11.48 -11.88 -8.94
C ASN A 88 -10.24 -11.90 -9.85
N GLU A 89 -10.41 -12.00 -11.16
CA GLU A 89 -9.33 -12.15 -12.14
C GLU A 89 -8.97 -10.84 -12.86
N VAL A 90 -9.50 -9.70 -12.37
CA VAL A 90 -9.29 -8.37 -12.96
C VAL A 90 -7.80 -7.97 -13.00
N ASN A 91 -6.91 -8.66 -12.28
CA ASN A 91 -5.46 -8.46 -12.42
C ASN A 91 -4.93 -8.92 -13.79
N LYS A 92 -5.53 -9.95 -14.41
CA LYS A 92 -5.07 -10.51 -15.70
C LYS A 92 -5.38 -9.62 -16.91
N ILE A 93 -6.27 -8.64 -16.74
CA ILE A 93 -6.62 -7.68 -17.82
C ILE A 93 -5.70 -6.46 -17.84
N LEU A 94 -4.84 -6.32 -16.83
CA LEU A 94 -3.85 -5.26 -16.77
C LEU A 94 -2.95 -5.31 -18.00
N GLY A 95 -2.61 -4.13 -18.53
CA GLY A 95 -1.87 -4.00 -19.79
C GLY A 95 -2.71 -3.99 -21.06
N ASN A 96 -3.88 -4.62 -21.06
CA ASN A 96 -4.77 -4.63 -22.22
C ASN A 96 -5.61 -3.36 -22.32
N THR A 97 -6.13 -3.09 -23.53
CA THR A 97 -6.97 -1.93 -23.85
C THR A 97 -8.24 -2.37 -24.58
N PHE A 98 -9.39 -1.97 -24.06
CA PHE A 98 -10.71 -2.33 -24.60
C PHE A 98 -11.47 -1.10 -25.09
N GLY A 99 -12.35 -1.29 -26.07
CA GLY A 99 -13.25 -0.25 -26.57
C GLY A 99 -14.46 -0.04 -25.66
N MET A 100 -15.07 -1.12 -25.18
CA MET A 100 -16.23 -1.06 -24.30
C MET A 100 -16.06 -1.99 -23.09
N CYS A 101 -16.44 -1.53 -21.89
CA CYS A 101 -16.43 -2.34 -20.67
C CYS A 101 -17.85 -2.47 -20.11
N ILE A 102 -18.28 -3.70 -19.86
CA ILE A 102 -19.60 -4.04 -19.33
C ILE A 102 -19.42 -4.64 -17.93
N LEU A 103 -20.02 -4.00 -16.93
CA LEU A 103 -20.00 -4.42 -15.53
C LEU A 103 -21.39 -4.90 -15.15
N GLN A 104 -21.54 -6.22 -15.05
CA GLN A 104 -22.85 -6.86 -14.94
C GLN A 104 -23.49 -6.77 -13.55
N ASP A 105 -22.71 -6.97 -12.49
CA ASP A 105 -23.25 -7.10 -11.14
C ASP A 105 -22.75 -5.94 -10.26
N PHE A 106 -23.57 -4.90 -10.13
CA PHE A 106 -23.25 -3.72 -9.31
C PHE A 106 -22.91 -4.08 -7.85
N ARG A 107 -23.51 -5.15 -7.31
CA ARG A 107 -23.33 -5.64 -5.92
C ARG A 107 -21.91 -6.11 -5.56
N PHE A 108 -21.07 -6.36 -6.57
CA PHE A 108 -19.71 -6.86 -6.39
C PHE A 108 -18.63 -5.83 -6.69
N LEU A 109 -19.02 -4.62 -7.07
CA LEU A 109 -18.07 -3.59 -7.43
C LEU A 109 -17.35 -3.08 -6.18
N THR A 110 -16.05 -3.34 -6.13
CA THR A 110 -15.14 -2.70 -5.19
C THR A 110 -14.47 -1.50 -5.85
N PRO A 111 -14.05 -0.49 -5.08
CA PRO A 111 -13.26 0.63 -5.59
C PRO A 111 -12.06 0.22 -6.45
N ASN A 112 -11.36 -0.85 -6.06
CA ASN A 112 -10.20 -1.36 -6.81
C ASN A 112 -10.60 -1.98 -8.16
N ILE A 113 -11.70 -2.74 -8.20
CA ILE A 113 -12.24 -3.28 -9.46
C ILE A 113 -12.64 -2.14 -10.39
N LEU A 114 -13.34 -1.13 -9.88
CA LEU A 114 -13.74 0.06 -10.64
C LEU A 114 -12.52 0.75 -11.28
N ALA A 115 -11.49 1.02 -10.48
CA ALA A 115 -10.28 1.67 -10.97
C ALA A 115 -9.59 0.86 -12.08
N LYS A 116 -9.45 -0.46 -11.87
CA LYS A 116 -8.82 -1.36 -12.84
C LYS A 116 -9.58 -1.45 -14.15
N THR A 117 -10.90 -1.64 -14.11
CA THR A 117 -11.70 -1.82 -15.33
C THR A 117 -11.81 -0.53 -16.13
N ILE A 118 -12.11 0.59 -15.47
CA ILE A 118 -12.29 1.90 -16.12
C ILE A 118 -10.99 2.37 -16.79
N GLU A 119 -9.83 2.11 -16.19
CA GLU A 119 -8.53 2.45 -16.79
C GLU A 119 -8.18 1.66 -18.05
N THR A 120 -8.73 0.46 -18.25
CA THR A 120 -8.48 -0.33 -19.46
C THR A 120 -9.24 0.18 -20.69
N VAL A 121 -10.22 1.07 -20.50
CA VAL A 121 -11.02 1.64 -21.60
C VAL A 121 -10.24 2.76 -22.30
N GLU A 122 -10.20 2.72 -23.63
CA GLU A 122 -9.61 3.79 -24.45
C GLU A 122 -10.54 5.01 -24.60
N GLY A 123 -9.99 6.16 -24.97
CA GLY A 123 -10.77 7.36 -25.28
C GLY A 123 -11.75 7.09 -26.41
N GLY A 124 -12.96 7.66 -26.39
CA GLY A 124 -14.07 7.28 -27.30
C GLY A 124 -14.76 5.97 -26.93
N GLY A 125 -14.25 5.25 -25.93
CA GLY A 125 -14.88 4.07 -25.36
C GLY A 125 -16.00 4.37 -24.37
N SER A 126 -16.74 3.33 -23.98
CA SER A 126 -17.87 3.42 -23.05
C SER A 126 -17.77 2.40 -21.93
N VAL A 127 -18.05 2.84 -20.70
CA VAL A 127 -18.22 1.99 -19.51
C VAL A 127 -19.71 1.86 -19.24
N LEU A 128 -20.22 0.63 -19.18
CA LEU A 128 -21.63 0.32 -18.94
C LEU A 128 -21.79 -0.38 -17.59
N PHE A 129 -22.56 0.23 -16.69
CA PHE A 129 -23.00 -0.37 -15.43
C PHE A 129 -24.40 -0.96 -15.59
N LEU A 130 -24.56 -2.26 -15.37
CA LEU A 130 -25.87 -2.92 -15.41
C LEU A 130 -26.45 -3.07 -14.00
N VAL A 131 -27.71 -2.66 -13.85
CA VAL A 131 -28.48 -2.83 -12.61
C VAL A 131 -29.73 -3.63 -12.94
N LYS A 132 -29.75 -4.93 -12.56
CA LYS A 132 -30.75 -5.90 -13.05
C LYS A 132 -32.12 -5.88 -12.33
N THR A 133 -32.24 -5.33 -11.12
CA THR A 133 -33.37 -5.70 -10.24
C THR A 133 -34.15 -4.58 -9.55
N MET A 134 -33.92 -3.30 -9.86
CA MET A 134 -34.64 -2.21 -9.16
C MET A 134 -35.44 -1.34 -10.10
N LYS A 135 -36.70 -1.09 -9.73
CA LYS A 135 -37.59 -0.14 -10.41
C LYS A 135 -37.32 1.31 -9.96
N ASN A 136 -36.79 1.51 -8.75
CA ASN A 136 -36.44 2.81 -8.18
C ASN A 136 -34.95 2.92 -7.83
N LEU A 137 -34.38 4.12 -7.96
CA LEU A 137 -32.99 4.41 -7.59
C LEU A 137 -32.76 4.33 -6.07
N ASP A 138 -33.79 4.60 -5.28
CA ASP A 138 -33.69 4.56 -3.81
C ASP A 138 -33.40 3.15 -3.28
N ASP A 139 -33.86 2.12 -3.99
CA ASP A 139 -33.56 0.73 -3.66
C ASP A 139 -32.07 0.41 -3.88
N ILE A 140 -31.36 1.16 -4.73
CA ILE A 140 -29.92 1.00 -4.94
C ILE A 140 -29.13 1.42 -3.70
N TYR A 141 -29.60 2.43 -2.95
CA TYR A 141 -28.94 2.87 -1.70
C TYR A 141 -28.97 1.80 -0.62
N HIS A 142 -30.06 1.02 -0.55
CA HIS A 142 -30.24 -0.05 0.43
C HIS A 142 -29.74 -1.43 -0.04
N MET A 143 -29.10 -1.53 -1.21
CA MET A 143 -28.54 -2.81 -1.67
C MET A 143 -27.43 -3.32 -0.75
N SER A 144 -27.58 -4.56 -0.29
CA SER A 144 -26.48 -5.28 0.37
C SER A 144 -25.43 -5.71 -0.66
N MET A 145 -24.25 -5.08 -0.61
CA MET A 145 -23.05 -5.50 -1.33
C MET A 145 -22.49 -6.78 -0.71
N ASP A 146 -21.90 -7.66 -1.50
CA ASP A 146 -21.30 -8.89 -0.96
C ASP A 146 -20.02 -8.64 -0.16
N VAL A 147 -19.35 -7.52 -0.42
CA VAL A 147 -18.21 -7.04 0.38
C VAL A 147 -18.61 -6.89 1.85
N TYR A 148 -19.88 -6.58 2.13
CA TYR A 148 -20.41 -6.44 3.48
C TYR A 148 -20.28 -7.72 4.30
N LYS A 149 -20.23 -8.91 3.68
CA LYS A 149 -19.92 -10.16 4.41
C LYS A 149 -18.58 -10.10 5.15
N ASN A 150 -17.60 -9.37 4.60
CA ASN A 150 -16.28 -9.21 5.24
C ASN A 150 -16.31 -8.20 6.41
N PHE A 151 -17.32 -7.33 6.49
CA PHE A 151 -17.47 -6.32 7.54
C PHE A 151 -18.47 -6.72 8.62
N LYS A 152 -19.23 -7.81 8.40
CA LYS A 152 -20.12 -8.38 9.41
C LYS A 152 -19.29 -9.05 10.50
N SER A 153 -19.52 -8.64 11.72
CA SER A 153 -19.08 -9.32 12.93
C SER A 153 -20.31 -9.75 13.72
N GLU A 154 -20.17 -10.62 14.71
CA GLU A 154 -21.27 -11.00 15.60
C GLU A 154 -21.91 -9.77 16.27
N SER A 155 -21.11 -8.74 16.55
CA SER A 155 -21.59 -7.49 17.15
C SER A 155 -22.29 -6.53 16.17
N TYR A 156 -22.07 -6.68 14.86
CA TYR A 156 -22.62 -5.79 13.84
C TYR A 156 -23.13 -6.55 12.61
N GLU A 157 -24.43 -6.84 12.59
CA GLU A 157 -25.08 -7.54 11.46
C GLU A 157 -25.55 -6.60 10.34
N LYS A 158 -25.97 -5.38 10.70
CA LYS A 158 -26.52 -4.38 9.76
C LYS A 158 -25.42 -3.44 9.29
N ILE A 159 -25.23 -3.40 7.97
CA ILE A 159 -24.26 -2.52 7.30
C ILE A 159 -25.02 -1.57 6.39
N THR A 160 -24.65 -0.30 6.43
CA THR A 160 -25.20 0.78 5.59
C THR A 160 -24.26 1.04 4.42
N GLY A 161 -24.79 1.09 3.19
CA GLY A 161 -24.00 1.25 1.97
C GLY A 161 -23.64 2.69 1.61
N ARG A 162 -22.88 3.36 2.47
CA ARG A 162 -22.47 4.77 2.33
C ARG A 162 -21.61 5.01 1.08
N PHE A 163 -20.72 4.08 0.75
CA PHE A 163 -19.90 4.20 -0.46
C PHE A 163 -20.76 4.17 -1.73
N CYS A 164 -21.83 3.37 -1.74
CA CYS A 164 -22.74 3.25 -2.88
C CYS A 164 -23.55 4.54 -3.07
N GLU A 165 -24.04 5.12 -1.97
CA GLU A 165 -24.66 6.45 -1.97
C GLU A 165 -23.71 7.50 -2.55
N ARG A 166 -22.48 7.59 -2.03
CA ARG A 166 -21.45 8.51 -2.54
C ARG A 166 -21.14 8.28 -4.02
N PHE A 167 -21.07 7.03 -4.46
CA PHE A 167 -20.83 6.68 -5.86
C PHE A 167 -21.93 7.21 -6.78
N LEU A 168 -23.19 7.02 -6.41
CA LEU A 168 -24.32 7.53 -7.20
C LEU A 168 -24.35 9.07 -7.21
N PHE A 169 -24.12 9.72 -6.07
CA PHE A 169 -24.03 11.18 -6.00
C PHE A 169 -22.87 11.74 -6.81
N SER A 170 -21.73 11.04 -6.86
CA SER A 170 -20.58 11.50 -7.64
C SER A 170 -20.80 11.35 -9.14
N LEU A 171 -21.59 10.39 -9.61
CA LEU A 171 -21.89 10.25 -11.04
C LEU A 171 -22.57 11.51 -11.61
N ASN A 172 -23.40 12.20 -10.82
CA ASN A 172 -24.01 13.47 -11.21
C ASN A 172 -23.00 14.59 -11.46
N SER A 173 -21.80 14.52 -10.86
CA SER A 173 -20.73 15.49 -11.08
C SER A 173 -19.95 15.25 -12.39
N CYS A 174 -20.09 14.07 -13.00
CA CYS A 174 -19.39 13.71 -14.22
C CYS A 174 -20.14 14.24 -15.46
N SER A 175 -19.46 15.01 -16.30
CA SER A 175 -20.07 15.64 -17.48
C SER A 175 -20.38 14.65 -18.62
N THR A 176 -19.71 13.50 -18.69
CA THR A 176 -19.94 12.45 -19.71
C THR A 176 -20.79 11.27 -19.18
N PHE A 177 -21.53 11.48 -18.09
CA PHE A 177 -22.42 10.50 -17.50
C PHE A 177 -23.86 10.58 -18.04
N LEU A 178 -24.46 9.42 -18.28
CA LEU A 178 -25.85 9.30 -18.70
C LEU A 178 -26.52 8.06 -18.09
N ALA A 179 -27.70 8.23 -17.49
CA ALA A 179 -28.50 7.16 -16.92
C ALA A 179 -29.67 6.80 -17.84
N ILE A 180 -29.84 5.50 -18.11
CA ILE A 180 -30.78 4.96 -19.09
C ILE A 180 -31.69 3.91 -18.45
N ASP A 181 -32.98 4.02 -18.73
CA ASP A 181 -34.00 3.05 -18.38
C ASP A 181 -34.08 1.86 -19.34
N GLU A 182 -34.90 0.86 -18.95
CA GLU A 182 -35.29 -0.26 -19.79
C GLU A 182 -35.71 0.18 -21.20
N ASN A 183 -36.43 1.29 -21.32
CA ASN A 183 -36.94 1.81 -22.60
C ASN A 183 -35.95 2.70 -23.36
N LEU A 184 -34.66 2.68 -23.01
CA LEU A 184 -33.64 3.59 -23.53
C LEU A 184 -34.00 5.08 -23.33
N LYS A 185 -34.83 5.38 -22.32
CA LYS A 185 -35.17 6.74 -21.92
C LYS A 185 -34.16 7.23 -20.89
N ASN A 186 -33.89 8.53 -20.90
CA ASN A 186 -33.01 9.13 -19.91
C ASN A 186 -33.79 9.37 -18.62
N LEU A 187 -33.27 8.87 -17.50
CA LEU A 187 -33.83 9.07 -16.17
C LEU A 187 -33.61 10.47 -15.62
N PHE A 188 -32.47 11.07 -15.97
CA PHE A 188 -32.05 12.37 -15.45
C PHE A 188 -31.83 13.38 -16.58
N SER A 189 -32.15 14.63 -16.29
CA SER A 189 -31.42 15.77 -16.83
C SER A 189 -30.06 15.81 -16.13
N SER A 190 -29.14 14.89 -16.48
CA SER A 190 -27.75 15.14 -16.14
C SER A 190 -27.37 16.49 -16.72
N SER A 191 -26.49 17.24 -16.04
CA SER A 191 -25.97 18.53 -16.47
C SER A 191 -25.16 18.37 -17.75
N TYR A 192 -25.87 18.09 -18.83
CA TYR A 192 -25.42 18.08 -20.20
C TYR A 192 -25.33 19.54 -20.65
N SER A 193 -24.56 20.35 -19.90
CA SER A 193 -24.28 21.72 -20.27
C SER A 193 -23.22 21.67 -21.37
N SER A 194 -23.70 21.68 -22.61
CA SER A 194 -22.87 21.88 -23.82
C SER A 194 -21.90 23.08 -23.70
N ILE A 195 -22.21 24.02 -22.80
CA ILE A 195 -21.45 25.23 -22.46
C ILE A 195 -20.16 24.92 -21.68
N GLU A 196 -20.17 23.99 -20.71
CA GLU A 196 -18.94 23.65 -19.96
C GLU A 196 -17.92 22.90 -20.84
N PHE A 197 -18.41 22.07 -21.76
CA PHE A 197 -17.57 21.37 -22.74
C PHE A 197 -16.87 22.33 -23.71
N LYS A 198 -17.51 23.43 -24.15
CA LYS A 198 -16.87 24.44 -25.02
C LYS A 198 -15.73 25.18 -24.30
N ASN A 199 -15.90 25.52 -23.03
CA ASN A 199 -14.85 26.19 -22.24
C ASN A 199 -13.68 25.27 -21.90
N LEU A 200 -13.96 23.99 -21.59
CA LEU A 200 -12.92 22.97 -21.45
C LEU A 200 -12.20 22.71 -22.77
N TYR A 201 -12.95 22.66 -23.88
CA TYR A 201 -12.39 22.49 -25.22
C TYR A 201 -11.37 23.57 -25.56
N ASN A 202 -11.68 24.86 -25.36
CA ASN A 202 -10.73 25.94 -25.69
C ASN A 202 -9.42 25.85 -24.89
N LYS A 203 -9.47 25.41 -23.63
CA LYS A 203 -8.28 25.15 -22.79
C LYS A 203 -7.51 23.89 -23.18
N ILE A 204 -8.20 22.84 -23.64
CA ILE A 204 -7.59 21.58 -24.08
C ILE A 204 -6.98 21.72 -25.48
N TYR A 205 -7.66 22.42 -26.39
CA TYR A 205 -7.20 22.65 -27.76
C TYR A 205 -5.91 23.47 -27.75
N SER A 206 -5.85 24.57 -26.98
CA SER A 206 -4.64 25.40 -26.85
C SER A 206 -3.43 24.64 -26.31
N LYS A 207 -3.57 23.91 -25.20
CA LYS A 207 -2.46 23.12 -24.61
C LYS A 207 -2.06 21.90 -25.45
N SER A 208 -3.03 21.16 -26.00
CA SER A 208 -2.73 19.97 -26.82
C SER A 208 -2.06 20.34 -28.15
N ILE A 209 -2.43 21.47 -28.75
CA ILE A 209 -1.74 22.00 -29.93
C ILE A 209 -0.31 22.39 -29.58
N HIS A 210 -0.07 23.06 -28.44
CA HIS A 210 1.28 23.44 -28.02
C HIS A 210 2.17 22.20 -27.83
N ASN A 211 1.68 21.17 -27.15
CA ASN A 211 2.46 19.95 -26.91
C ASN A 211 2.69 19.15 -28.20
N LYS A 212 1.70 19.09 -29.11
CA LYS A 212 1.87 18.47 -30.43
C LYS A 212 2.87 19.25 -31.30
N LYS A 213 2.80 20.57 -31.32
CA LYS A 213 3.76 21.42 -32.05
C LYS A 213 5.18 21.23 -31.51
N ALA A 214 5.36 21.27 -30.20
CA ALA A 214 6.64 21.02 -29.54
C ALA A 214 7.18 19.60 -29.84
N PHE A 215 6.30 18.59 -29.87
CA PHE A 215 6.66 17.23 -30.25
C PHE A 215 7.15 17.13 -31.70
N PHE A 216 6.44 17.77 -32.64
CA PHE A 216 6.88 17.81 -34.03
C PHE A 216 8.21 18.56 -34.20
N LEU A 217 8.45 19.63 -33.44
CA LEU A 217 9.73 20.33 -33.43
C LEU A 217 10.87 19.44 -32.91
N LEU A 218 10.66 18.74 -31.79
CA LEU A 218 11.65 17.79 -31.26
C LEU A 218 11.94 16.67 -32.26
N LEU A 219 10.91 16.06 -32.84
CA LEU A 219 11.09 15.03 -33.86
C LEU A 219 11.92 15.54 -35.04
N LYS A 220 11.69 16.77 -35.51
CA LYS A 220 12.48 17.37 -36.59
C LYS A 220 13.95 17.55 -36.19
N SER A 221 14.23 18.02 -34.97
CA SER A 221 15.61 18.23 -34.51
C SER A 221 16.40 16.94 -34.33
N VAL A 222 15.73 15.83 -33.96
CA VAL A 222 16.40 14.60 -33.52
C VAL A 222 16.47 13.51 -34.61
N LYS A 223 15.76 13.67 -35.73
CA LYS A 223 15.75 12.71 -36.86
C LYS A 223 17.15 12.29 -37.35
N ASN A 224 18.14 13.17 -37.24
CA ASN A 224 19.49 12.93 -37.74
C ASN A 224 20.37 12.12 -36.76
N LEU A 225 19.99 12.01 -35.49
CA LEU A 225 20.77 11.30 -34.46
C LEU A 225 20.47 9.79 -34.51
N LYS A 226 21.27 9.00 -35.23
CA LYS A 226 21.22 7.53 -35.13
C LYS A 226 21.99 7.07 -33.88
N PRO A 227 21.53 6.06 -33.10
CA PRO A 227 20.35 5.20 -33.28
C PRO A 227 19.02 5.76 -32.72
N PHE A 228 19.08 6.90 -32.05
CA PHE A 228 18.03 7.48 -31.21
C PHE A 228 16.78 7.98 -31.95
N GLY A 229 16.95 8.62 -33.11
CA GLY A 229 15.85 9.25 -33.87
C GLY A 229 14.72 8.27 -34.23
N LYS A 230 15.07 7.04 -34.61
CA LYS A 230 14.10 5.98 -34.94
C LYS A 230 13.30 5.49 -33.73
N LEU A 231 13.90 5.53 -32.54
CA LEU A 231 13.23 5.10 -31.31
C LEU A 231 12.24 6.15 -30.82
N ILE A 232 12.57 7.44 -30.95
CA ILE A 232 11.65 8.52 -30.57
C ILE A 232 10.41 8.55 -31.47
N GLU A 233 10.55 8.24 -32.76
CA GLU A 233 9.40 8.14 -33.68
C GLU A 233 8.33 7.13 -33.22
N LYS A 234 8.69 6.16 -32.36
CA LYS A 234 7.73 5.21 -31.77
C LYS A 234 7.02 5.73 -30.52
N THR A 235 7.47 6.85 -29.95
CA THR A 235 6.79 7.48 -28.82
C THR A 235 5.50 8.17 -29.28
N LYS A 236 4.45 8.14 -28.45
CA LYS A 236 3.14 8.71 -28.80
C LYS A 236 2.96 10.13 -28.27
N THR A 237 3.61 10.47 -27.17
CA THR A 237 3.41 11.73 -26.46
C THR A 237 4.73 12.49 -26.29
N PHE A 238 4.62 13.80 -26.10
CA PHE A 238 5.77 14.68 -25.87
C PHE A 238 6.53 14.29 -24.59
N ASP A 239 5.77 14.00 -23.52
CA ASP A 239 6.32 13.55 -22.24
C ASP A 239 7.16 12.27 -22.39
N GLN A 240 6.70 11.32 -23.20
CA GLN A 240 7.45 10.07 -23.46
C GLN A 240 8.76 10.34 -24.20
N ALA A 241 8.75 11.21 -25.22
CA ALA A 241 9.97 11.59 -25.94
C ALA A 241 10.98 12.30 -25.03
N LYS A 242 10.53 13.25 -24.20
CA LYS A 242 11.39 13.94 -23.24
C LYS A 242 11.98 12.97 -22.20
N ALA A 243 11.19 12.03 -21.71
CA ALA A 243 11.66 11.01 -20.77
C ALA A 243 12.69 10.07 -21.41
N LEU A 244 12.43 9.61 -22.63
CA LEU A 244 13.36 8.76 -23.38
C LEU A 244 14.67 9.49 -23.66
N LEU A 245 14.62 10.79 -23.97
CA LEU A 245 15.80 11.64 -24.16
C LEU A 245 16.66 11.72 -22.90
N ALA A 246 16.06 12.04 -21.75
CA ALA A 246 16.80 12.09 -20.50
C ALA A 246 17.41 10.73 -20.10
N LEU A 247 16.73 9.60 -20.40
CA LEU A 247 17.29 8.27 -20.18
C LEU A 247 18.47 7.97 -21.11
N VAL A 248 18.41 8.41 -22.36
CA VAL A 248 19.49 8.20 -23.34
C VAL A 248 20.70 9.08 -23.03
N GLU A 249 20.49 10.32 -22.56
CA GLU A 249 21.56 11.17 -22.04
C GLU A 249 22.29 10.47 -20.88
N ALA A 250 21.54 9.92 -19.91
CA ALA A 250 22.12 9.15 -18.80
C ALA A 250 22.86 7.87 -19.25
N ILE A 251 22.39 7.19 -20.31
CA ILE A 251 23.07 6.03 -20.90
C ILE A 251 24.39 6.44 -21.58
N SER A 252 24.40 7.59 -22.24
CA SER A 252 25.57 8.11 -22.97
C SER A 252 26.70 8.53 -22.03
N ASP A 253 26.36 9.08 -20.86
CA ASP A 253 27.34 9.48 -19.85
C ASP A 253 27.76 8.29 -18.98
N ARG A 254 28.72 7.51 -19.48
CA ARG A 254 29.28 6.35 -18.74
C ARG A 254 30.02 6.72 -17.45
N LYS A 255 30.42 7.99 -17.28
CA LYS A 255 31.21 8.44 -16.12
C LYS A 255 30.31 8.70 -14.92
N THR A 256 29.14 9.31 -15.14
CA THR A 256 28.18 9.59 -14.08
C THR A 256 27.20 8.43 -13.91
N LYS A 257 27.37 7.65 -12.83
CA LYS A 257 26.45 6.56 -12.47
C LYS A 257 25.18 7.13 -11.83
N THR A 258 24.39 7.81 -12.65
CA THR A 258 23.18 8.51 -12.22
C THR A 258 22.04 7.52 -11.92
N LYS A 259 21.23 7.86 -10.93
CA LYS A 259 19.99 7.14 -10.60
C LYS A 259 18.81 7.94 -11.15
N THR A 260 18.18 7.47 -12.21
CA THR A 260 17.01 8.15 -12.78
C THR A 260 15.73 7.54 -12.23
N ILE A 261 14.78 8.38 -11.84
CA ILE A 261 13.50 7.97 -11.28
C ILE A 261 12.38 8.48 -12.19
N LEU A 262 11.72 7.56 -12.89
CA LEU A 262 10.56 7.79 -13.72
C LEU A 262 9.27 7.63 -12.90
N THR A 263 8.59 8.73 -12.66
CA THR A 263 7.32 8.78 -11.92
C THR A 263 6.16 9.10 -12.84
N SER A 264 5.01 8.43 -12.67
CA SER A 264 3.79 8.77 -13.42
C SER A 264 2.54 8.13 -12.84
N ALA A 265 1.36 8.56 -13.28
CA ALA A 265 0.12 7.83 -13.08
C ALA A 265 0.11 6.52 -13.87
N ARG A 266 -0.89 5.66 -13.64
CA ARG A 266 -1.08 4.46 -14.46
C ARG A 266 -1.53 4.82 -15.89
N GLY A 267 -1.19 3.97 -16.86
CA GLY A 267 -1.60 4.17 -18.26
C GLY A 267 -0.87 5.28 -19.03
N ARG A 268 0.24 5.81 -18.48
CA ARG A 268 1.10 6.83 -19.10
C ARG A 268 2.29 6.25 -19.88
N GLY A 269 2.38 4.91 -19.98
CA GLY A 269 3.39 4.19 -20.77
C GLY A 269 4.81 4.18 -20.22
N LYS A 270 4.96 4.04 -18.89
CA LYS A 270 6.28 3.85 -18.26
C LYS A 270 7.05 2.67 -18.85
N SER A 271 6.46 1.48 -18.81
CA SER A 271 7.11 0.25 -19.27
C SER A 271 7.47 0.30 -20.76
N ALA A 272 6.73 1.07 -21.56
CA ALA A 272 7.05 1.34 -22.96
C ALA A 272 8.31 2.21 -23.11
N VAL A 273 8.42 3.31 -22.36
CA VAL A 273 9.61 4.17 -22.36
C VAL A 273 10.84 3.39 -21.85
N MET A 274 10.68 2.61 -20.79
CA MET A 274 11.76 1.79 -20.22
C MET A 274 12.25 0.72 -21.22
N GLY A 275 11.34 0.04 -21.92
CA GLY A 275 11.71 -0.95 -22.95
C GLY A 275 12.36 -0.33 -24.19
N LEU A 276 11.96 0.87 -24.58
CA LEU A 276 12.65 1.61 -25.64
C LEU A 276 14.04 2.09 -25.18
N ALA A 277 14.17 2.54 -23.92
CA ALA A 277 15.46 2.95 -23.35
C ALA A 277 16.44 1.77 -23.29
N THR A 278 16.00 0.54 -23.04
CA THR A 278 16.90 -0.63 -23.09
C THR A 278 17.36 -0.97 -24.47
N SER A 279 16.47 -0.84 -25.47
CA SER A 279 16.90 -1.01 -26.86
C SER A 279 17.94 0.04 -27.27
N ALA A 280 17.84 1.27 -26.73
CA ALA A 280 18.88 2.28 -26.88
C ALA A 280 20.17 1.87 -26.16
N ALA A 281 20.10 1.41 -24.90
CA ALA A 281 21.28 0.95 -24.14
C ALA A 281 22.04 -0.18 -24.85
N ILE A 282 21.32 -1.14 -25.43
CA ILE A 282 21.88 -2.21 -26.27
C ILE A 282 22.65 -1.60 -27.46
N ALA A 283 22.07 -0.60 -28.15
CA ALA A 283 22.72 0.08 -29.27
C ALA A 283 23.96 0.90 -28.86
N TYR A 284 24.00 1.44 -27.63
CA TYR A 284 25.17 2.11 -27.05
C TYR A 284 26.23 1.13 -26.50
N GLY A 285 25.99 -0.18 -26.60
CA GLY A 285 26.96 -1.22 -26.29
C GLY A 285 27.00 -1.68 -24.83
N TYR A 286 25.90 -1.54 -24.06
CA TYR A 286 25.81 -2.15 -22.73
C TYR A 286 25.66 -3.68 -22.86
N GLY A 287 26.48 -4.43 -22.12
CA GLY A 287 26.54 -5.89 -22.16
C GLY A 287 25.46 -6.53 -21.30
N ASN A 288 25.51 -6.31 -20.00
CA ASN A 288 24.65 -6.99 -19.03
C ASN A 288 23.60 -6.06 -18.43
N ILE A 289 22.38 -6.15 -18.96
CA ILE A 289 21.21 -5.37 -18.53
C ILE A 289 20.28 -6.28 -17.73
N TYR A 290 19.97 -5.88 -16.50
CA TYR A 290 19.09 -6.64 -15.62
C TYR A 290 17.80 -5.88 -15.36
N ILE A 291 16.68 -6.60 -15.39
CA ILE A 291 15.37 -6.07 -15.02
C ILE A 291 14.81 -6.80 -13.79
N SER A 292 14.23 -6.03 -12.87
CA SER A 292 13.55 -6.57 -11.71
C SER A 292 12.15 -5.99 -11.55
N ALA A 293 11.22 -6.87 -11.20
CA ALA A 293 9.85 -6.57 -10.81
C ALA A 293 9.36 -7.66 -9.84
N ILE A 294 8.31 -7.35 -9.08
CA ILE A 294 7.70 -8.33 -8.16
C ILE A 294 6.76 -9.27 -8.92
N ASP A 295 5.95 -8.71 -9.82
CA ASP A 295 5.02 -9.47 -10.64
C ASP A 295 5.53 -9.58 -12.10
N PRO A 296 5.88 -10.78 -12.58
CA PRO A 296 6.46 -10.96 -13.91
C PRO A 296 5.47 -10.67 -15.05
N GLU A 297 4.15 -10.79 -14.80
CA GLU A 297 3.12 -10.53 -15.82
C GLU A 297 3.14 -9.07 -16.31
N ASN A 298 3.50 -8.12 -15.45
CA ASN A 298 3.59 -6.70 -15.80
C ASN A 298 4.72 -6.43 -16.82
N LEU A 299 5.75 -7.29 -16.85
CA LEU A 299 6.90 -7.14 -17.74
C LEU A 299 6.64 -7.57 -19.19
N ASN A 300 5.51 -8.23 -19.47
CA ASN A 300 5.15 -8.60 -20.85
C ASN A 300 5.10 -7.38 -21.78
N ILE A 301 4.60 -6.25 -21.29
CA ILE A 301 4.57 -4.99 -22.05
C ILE A 301 5.98 -4.45 -22.23
N TYR A 302 6.79 -4.46 -21.17
CA TYR A 302 8.18 -4.01 -21.24
C TYR A 302 8.94 -4.77 -22.32
N PHE A 303 8.93 -6.11 -22.29
CA PHE A 303 9.62 -6.94 -23.26
C PHE A 303 9.06 -6.76 -24.68
N ALA A 304 7.75 -6.58 -24.84
CA ALA A 304 7.17 -6.25 -26.14
C ALA A 304 7.78 -4.95 -26.72
N PHE A 305 7.99 -3.92 -25.90
CA PHE A 305 8.64 -2.68 -26.34
C PHE A 305 10.15 -2.82 -26.56
N VAL A 306 10.85 -3.70 -25.84
CA VAL A 306 12.25 -4.06 -26.16
C VAL A 306 12.33 -4.65 -27.56
N LEU A 307 11.45 -5.61 -27.89
CA LEU A 307 11.40 -6.25 -29.21
C LEU A 307 11.03 -5.25 -30.32
N ILE A 308 10.08 -4.35 -30.07
CA ILE A 308 9.74 -3.27 -31.01
C ILE A 308 10.96 -2.37 -31.25
N GLY A 309 11.67 -1.99 -30.19
CA GLY A 309 12.89 -1.17 -30.27
C GLY A 309 13.99 -1.84 -31.08
N LEU A 310 14.28 -3.12 -30.80
CA LEU A 310 15.25 -3.94 -31.55
C LEU A 310 14.90 -4.02 -33.04
N LYS A 311 13.62 -4.27 -33.38
CA LYS A 311 13.16 -4.28 -34.78
C LYS A 311 13.33 -2.91 -35.45
N CYS A 312 13.12 -1.80 -34.74
CA CYS A 312 13.36 -0.45 -35.27
C CYS A 312 14.84 -0.17 -35.56
N LEU A 313 15.71 -0.76 -34.76
CA LEU A 313 17.16 -0.72 -34.94
C LEU A 313 17.67 -1.72 -36.01
N LYS A 314 16.77 -2.46 -36.67
CA LYS A 314 17.04 -3.49 -37.69
C LYS A 314 17.69 -4.77 -37.14
N TYR A 315 17.43 -5.11 -35.88
CA TYR A 315 17.79 -6.43 -35.34
C TYR A 315 16.72 -7.45 -35.75
N GLU A 316 17.15 -8.59 -36.29
CA GLU A 316 16.27 -9.68 -36.73
C GLU A 316 16.23 -10.80 -35.67
N GLU A 317 15.03 -11.34 -35.44
CA GLU A 317 14.81 -12.46 -34.53
C GLU A 317 15.48 -13.74 -35.09
N ASN A 318 16.07 -14.55 -34.21
CA ASN A 318 16.83 -15.76 -34.51
C ASN A 318 18.18 -15.58 -35.23
N LYS A 319 18.42 -14.44 -35.90
CA LYS A 319 19.75 -14.09 -36.42
C LYS A 319 20.56 -13.27 -35.42
N HIS A 320 19.96 -12.19 -34.93
CA HIS A 320 20.64 -11.19 -34.11
C HIS A 320 20.34 -11.34 -32.62
N PHE A 321 19.16 -11.87 -32.27
CA PHE A 321 18.78 -12.14 -30.89
C PHE A 321 17.91 -13.38 -30.75
N GLN A 322 18.00 -14.03 -29.58
CA GLN A 322 17.24 -15.20 -29.19
C GLN A 322 16.46 -14.93 -27.90
N ILE A 323 15.20 -15.38 -27.85
CA ILE A 323 14.30 -15.22 -26.71
C ILE A 323 14.22 -16.55 -25.95
N ILE A 324 14.59 -16.53 -24.67
CA ILE A 324 14.49 -17.68 -23.76
C ILE A 324 13.33 -17.44 -22.81
N GLN A 325 12.29 -18.27 -22.94
CA GLN A 325 11.10 -18.24 -22.08
C GLN A 325 11.19 -19.30 -20.98
N ASP A 326 10.64 -19.00 -19.80
CA ASP A 326 10.50 -19.99 -18.74
C ASP A 326 9.27 -20.87 -18.99
N THR A 327 9.47 -22.19 -19.03
CA THR A 327 8.42 -23.18 -19.36
C THR A 327 7.33 -23.25 -18.29
N LYS A 328 7.66 -22.92 -17.03
CA LYS A 328 6.70 -23.03 -15.90
C LYS A 328 5.73 -21.86 -15.82
N MET A 329 6.21 -20.65 -16.10
CA MET A 329 5.48 -19.40 -15.80
C MET A 329 5.14 -18.57 -17.04
N LYS A 330 5.46 -19.05 -18.26
CA LYS A 330 5.10 -18.41 -19.55
C LYS A 330 5.50 -16.92 -19.65
N PHE A 331 6.67 -16.57 -19.13
CA PHE A 331 7.25 -15.22 -19.29
C PHE A 331 8.65 -15.30 -19.89
N ILE A 332 9.11 -14.17 -20.47
CA ILE A 332 10.44 -14.04 -21.06
C ILE A 332 11.47 -13.89 -19.94
N LYS A 333 12.36 -14.88 -19.79
CA LYS A 333 13.39 -14.89 -18.75
C LYS A 333 14.66 -14.18 -19.19
N LYS A 334 15.09 -14.41 -20.43
CA LYS A 334 16.34 -13.87 -20.96
C LYS A 334 16.24 -13.58 -22.46
N ILE A 335 16.81 -12.47 -22.90
CA ILE A 335 17.06 -12.15 -24.31
C ILE A 335 18.57 -12.11 -24.50
N LYS A 336 19.10 -12.99 -25.36
CA LYS A 336 20.51 -12.99 -25.78
C LYS A 336 20.64 -12.28 -27.11
N ILE A 337 21.61 -11.39 -27.25
CA ILE A 337 21.87 -10.62 -28.46
C ILE A 337 23.34 -10.83 -28.84
N HIS A 338 23.61 -11.12 -30.12
CA HIS A 338 24.93 -11.56 -30.59
C HIS A 338 25.54 -10.67 -31.70
N CYS A 339 25.01 -9.47 -31.96
CA CYS A 339 25.48 -8.64 -33.09
C CYS A 339 26.89 -8.08 -32.93
N THR A 340 27.14 -7.29 -31.88
CA THR A 340 28.43 -6.60 -31.69
C THR A 340 29.32 -7.33 -30.70
N HIS A 341 28.72 -7.78 -29.59
CA HIS A 341 29.30 -8.61 -28.56
C HIS A 341 28.13 -9.32 -27.84
N GLU A 342 28.42 -10.28 -26.97
CA GLU A 342 27.35 -10.95 -26.22
C GLU A 342 26.67 -9.97 -25.25
N GLN A 343 25.44 -9.60 -25.56
CA GLN A 343 24.61 -8.76 -24.71
C GLN A 343 23.44 -9.58 -24.17
N ASN A 344 23.11 -9.36 -22.90
CA ASN A 344 22.12 -10.12 -22.17
C ASN A 344 21.13 -9.17 -21.49
N VAL A 345 19.84 -9.36 -21.77
CA VAL A 345 18.75 -8.78 -20.97
C VAL A 345 18.14 -9.89 -20.12
N ILE A 346 18.32 -9.83 -18.80
CA ILE A 346 17.91 -10.90 -17.87
C ILE A 346 16.90 -10.38 -16.85
N PHE A 347 15.80 -11.11 -16.65
CA PHE A 347 14.90 -10.87 -15.53
C PHE A 347 15.42 -11.53 -14.25
N LEU A 348 15.46 -10.77 -13.16
CA LEU A 348 15.81 -11.23 -11.81
C LEU A 348 14.76 -10.81 -10.80
N PHE A 349 14.49 -11.69 -9.84
CA PHE A 349 13.70 -11.32 -8.68
C PHE A 349 14.50 -10.37 -7.77
N PRO A 350 13.84 -9.44 -7.03
CA PRO A 350 14.54 -8.48 -6.18
C PRO A 350 15.52 -9.13 -5.17
N SER A 351 15.16 -10.31 -4.65
CA SER A 351 15.99 -11.06 -3.70
C SER A 351 17.31 -11.58 -4.29
N GLU A 352 17.40 -11.73 -5.62
CA GLU A 352 18.56 -12.31 -6.30
C GLU A 352 19.59 -11.25 -6.69
N ILE A 353 19.19 -9.98 -6.76
CA ILE A 353 20.05 -8.87 -7.24
C ILE A 353 21.36 -8.79 -6.45
N GLU A 354 21.32 -8.99 -5.12
CA GLU A 354 22.51 -8.96 -4.25
C GLU A 354 23.60 -9.96 -4.70
N SER A 355 23.22 -11.10 -5.28
CA SER A 355 24.17 -12.10 -5.77
C SER A 355 24.83 -11.72 -7.10
N PHE A 356 24.15 -10.94 -7.94
CA PHE A 356 24.60 -10.57 -9.27
C PHE A 356 25.22 -9.17 -9.35
N GLU A 357 25.25 -8.38 -8.27
CA GLU A 357 25.67 -6.96 -8.27
C GLU A 357 26.97 -6.66 -9.04
N LYS A 358 27.95 -7.58 -9.02
CA LYS A 358 29.24 -7.39 -9.70
C LYS A 358 29.19 -7.48 -11.22
N GLN A 359 28.14 -8.11 -11.78
CA GLN A 359 27.97 -8.32 -13.22
C GLN A 359 27.05 -7.29 -13.87
N ILE A 360 26.34 -6.49 -13.07
CA ILE A 360 25.32 -5.56 -13.53
C ILE A 360 25.97 -4.26 -14.02
N GLU A 361 25.71 -3.89 -15.28
CA GLU A 361 26.07 -2.57 -15.82
C GLU A 361 24.88 -1.60 -15.77
N LEU A 362 23.67 -2.10 -16.07
CA LEU A 362 22.42 -1.37 -16.03
C LEU A 362 21.36 -2.19 -15.27
N LEU A 363 20.81 -1.61 -14.20
CA LEU A 363 19.68 -2.18 -13.46
C LEU A 363 18.41 -1.38 -13.71
N ILE A 364 17.37 -2.07 -14.16
CA ILE A 364 16.03 -1.51 -14.32
C ILE A 364 15.11 -2.13 -13.30
N ILE A 365 14.46 -1.27 -12.51
CA ILE A 365 13.51 -1.70 -11.49
C ILE A 365 12.16 -1.13 -11.87
N ASP A 366 11.21 -2.00 -12.22
CA ASP A 366 9.82 -1.61 -12.43
C ASP A 366 9.05 -1.68 -11.09
N GLU A 367 8.12 -0.75 -10.89
CA GLU A 367 7.33 -0.60 -9.66
C GLU A 367 8.16 -0.60 -8.36
N VAL A 368 9.17 0.27 -8.30
CA VAL A 368 10.11 0.37 -7.17
C VAL A 368 9.40 0.61 -5.83
N ALA A 369 8.24 1.25 -5.86
CA ALA A 369 7.44 1.53 -4.68
C ALA A 369 6.83 0.30 -4.01
N SER A 370 6.93 -0.88 -4.64
CA SER A 370 6.56 -2.16 -4.06
C SER A 370 7.76 -2.88 -3.41
N ILE A 371 9.00 -2.43 -3.65
CA ILE A 371 10.23 -3.03 -3.12
C ILE A 371 10.69 -2.36 -1.81
N PRO A 372 10.89 -3.11 -0.71
CA PRO A 372 11.25 -2.56 0.60
C PRO A 372 12.44 -1.58 0.56
N MET A 373 12.33 -0.48 1.30
CA MET A 373 13.37 0.57 1.31
C MET A 373 14.76 0.05 1.68
N ARG A 374 14.87 -0.95 2.57
CA ARG A 374 16.17 -1.53 2.96
C ARG A 374 16.95 -2.04 1.75
N PHE A 375 16.26 -2.60 0.76
CA PHE A 375 16.84 -3.09 -0.47
C PHE A 375 17.28 -1.93 -1.39
N LEU A 376 16.48 -0.87 -1.49
CA LEU A 376 16.87 0.32 -2.28
C LEU A 376 18.08 1.04 -1.67
N GLU A 377 18.24 0.96 -0.36
CA GLU A 377 19.39 1.51 0.36
C GLU A 377 20.66 0.65 0.21
N SER A 378 20.54 -0.66 -0.04
CA SER A 378 21.70 -1.52 -0.28
C SER A 378 22.28 -1.38 -1.69
N LEU A 379 21.48 -0.96 -2.68
CA LEU A 379 21.94 -0.72 -4.05
C LEU A 379 23.06 0.33 -4.11
N ARG A 380 24.29 -0.16 -4.28
CA ARG A 380 25.55 0.61 -4.34
C ARG A 380 25.62 1.56 -5.53
N GLU A 381 26.56 2.50 -5.49
CA GLU A 381 26.86 3.48 -6.55
C GLU A 381 27.64 2.85 -7.74
N SER A 382 27.71 1.52 -7.83
CA SER A 382 28.60 0.81 -8.76
C SER A 382 28.07 0.69 -10.19
N PHE A 383 26.78 0.87 -10.44
CA PHE A 383 26.17 0.73 -11.78
C PHE A 383 25.00 1.71 -11.98
N LEU A 384 24.56 1.88 -13.24
CA LEU A 384 23.46 2.78 -13.61
C LEU A 384 22.12 2.16 -13.18
N VAL A 385 21.23 2.95 -12.57
CA VAL A 385 19.95 2.44 -12.06
C VAL A 385 18.79 3.27 -12.57
N PHE A 386 17.88 2.63 -13.30
CA PHE A 386 16.63 3.23 -13.73
C PHE A 386 15.46 2.68 -12.92
N MET A 387 14.75 3.57 -12.25
CA MET A 387 13.66 3.24 -11.35
C MET A 387 12.34 3.76 -11.90
N SER A 388 11.33 2.90 -11.98
CA SER A 388 9.98 3.23 -12.41
C SER A 388 8.98 3.14 -11.25
N SER A 389 8.13 4.16 -11.04
CA SER A 389 7.21 4.20 -9.89
C SER A 389 5.84 4.87 -10.16
N THR A 390 4.75 4.21 -9.76
CA THR A 390 3.36 4.67 -9.89
C THR A 390 2.96 5.62 -8.75
N VAL A 391 2.65 6.89 -9.06
CA VAL A 391 2.38 7.96 -8.06
C VAL A 391 0.89 8.30 -7.89
N SER A 392 0.01 7.86 -8.77
CA SER A 392 -1.44 8.04 -8.58
C SER A 392 -2.17 6.88 -9.24
N GLY A 393 -2.44 5.85 -8.44
CA GLY A 393 -3.06 4.61 -8.91
C GLY A 393 -3.54 3.74 -7.77
N TYR A 394 -4.40 2.78 -8.10
CA TYR A 394 -5.04 1.86 -7.15
C TYR A 394 -4.09 0.84 -6.50
N GLU A 395 -2.84 0.76 -6.93
CA GLU A 395 -1.81 -0.08 -6.29
C GLU A 395 -1.24 0.56 -5.00
N GLY A 396 -1.53 1.85 -4.80
CA GLY A 396 -1.44 2.58 -3.53
C GLY A 396 -0.06 2.68 -2.87
N THR A 397 1.00 2.60 -3.66
CA THR A 397 2.40 2.80 -3.24
C THR A 397 2.90 4.24 -3.46
N SER A 398 1.99 5.15 -3.80
CA SER A 398 2.25 6.40 -4.52
C SER A 398 3.01 7.50 -3.78
N HIS A 399 2.60 7.83 -2.55
CA HIS A 399 3.09 9.05 -1.87
C HIS A 399 4.20 8.78 -0.89
N TYR A 400 4.16 7.63 -0.20
CA TYR A 400 5.26 7.21 0.67
C TYR A 400 6.57 7.16 -0.12
N PHE A 401 6.55 6.55 -1.31
CA PHE A 401 7.74 6.45 -2.16
C PHE A 401 8.21 7.82 -2.66
N SER A 402 7.34 8.57 -3.32
CA SER A 402 7.71 9.86 -3.91
C SER A 402 8.17 10.89 -2.87
N PHE A 403 7.63 10.89 -1.65
CA PHE A 403 8.07 11.83 -0.63
C PHE A 403 9.23 11.31 0.23
N LYS A 404 9.17 10.07 0.76
CA LYS A 404 10.20 9.60 1.70
C LYS A 404 11.41 9.01 0.98
N VAL A 405 11.21 8.20 -0.07
CA VAL A 405 12.33 7.53 -0.75
C VAL A 405 13.14 8.55 -1.53
N ILE A 406 12.49 9.39 -2.32
CA ILE A 406 13.17 10.45 -3.09
C ILE A 406 13.87 11.44 -2.14
N LYS A 407 13.21 11.95 -1.08
CA LYS A 407 13.88 12.85 -0.11
C LYS A 407 15.06 12.15 0.55
N LYS A 408 14.94 10.87 0.94
CA LYS A 408 16.05 10.13 1.57
C LYS A 408 17.21 9.88 0.61
N LEU A 409 16.92 9.50 -0.64
CA LEU A 409 17.95 9.33 -1.67
C LEU A 409 18.66 10.67 -1.89
N LYS A 410 17.92 11.76 -2.12
CA LYS A 410 18.51 13.10 -2.26
C LYS A 410 19.36 13.51 -1.05
N LYS A 411 18.89 13.28 0.18
CA LYS A 411 19.64 13.58 1.41
C LYS A 411 20.93 12.77 1.53
N LYS A 412 20.91 11.47 1.20
CA LYS A 412 22.13 10.63 1.23
C LYS A 412 23.20 11.17 0.27
N PHE A 413 22.80 11.69 -0.89
CA PHE A 413 23.72 12.23 -1.88
C PHE A 413 24.16 13.68 -1.58
N GLN A 414 23.29 14.52 -1.02
CA GLN A 414 23.65 15.87 -0.57
C GLN A 414 24.71 15.88 0.54
N ASN A 415 24.74 14.84 1.39
CA ASN A 415 25.70 14.77 2.49
C ASN A 415 27.12 14.35 2.05
N LYS A 416 27.32 13.93 0.80
CA LYS A 416 28.64 13.53 0.28
C LYS A 416 29.30 14.61 -0.61
N ASP A 417 28.51 15.43 -1.30
CA ASP A 417 29.02 16.39 -2.29
C ASP A 417 28.81 17.84 -1.82
N ILE A 418 29.73 18.35 -1.00
CA ILE A 418 29.84 19.79 -0.69
C ILE A 418 30.67 20.52 -1.78
N LEU A 419 31.32 19.80 -2.70
CA LEU A 419 32.30 20.35 -3.64
C LEU A 419 31.79 20.61 -5.07
N ASP A 420 30.79 19.89 -5.60
CA ASP A 420 30.27 20.12 -6.96
C ASP A 420 28.76 20.44 -6.96
N LYS A 421 28.42 21.72 -7.10
CA LYS A 421 27.03 22.22 -7.02
C LYS A 421 26.12 21.86 -8.20
N ASN A 422 26.62 21.22 -9.27
CA ASN A 422 25.91 21.23 -10.56
C ASN A 422 25.35 19.89 -11.07
N LEU A 423 25.64 18.75 -10.44
CA LEU A 423 25.11 17.45 -10.89
C LEU A 423 24.52 16.67 -9.72
N SER A 424 23.23 16.86 -9.44
CA SER A 424 22.53 15.97 -8.51
C SER A 424 22.53 14.55 -9.08
N PRO A 425 23.04 13.53 -8.37
CA PRO A 425 23.12 12.15 -8.90
C PRO A 425 21.75 11.47 -9.07
N VAL A 426 20.66 12.14 -8.67
CA VAL A 426 19.29 11.66 -8.79
C VAL A 426 18.48 12.59 -9.68
N GLN A 427 18.07 12.10 -10.85
CA GLN A 427 17.23 12.84 -11.79
C GLN A 427 15.78 12.32 -11.72
N GLU A 428 14.82 13.22 -11.51
CA GLU A 428 13.39 12.86 -11.50
C GLU A 428 12.72 13.26 -12.81
N ILE A 429 12.01 12.30 -13.42
CA ILE A 429 11.23 12.51 -14.65
C ILE A 429 9.76 12.18 -14.35
N LYS A 430 8.85 13.05 -14.80
CA LYS A 430 7.39 12.89 -14.61
C LYS A 430 6.68 12.74 -15.95
N LEU A 431 5.87 11.68 -16.10
CA LEU A 431 4.94 11.54 -17.24
C LEU A 431 3.52 11.87 -16.79
N ASN A 432 2.90 12.86 -17.41
CA ASN A 432 1.54 13.29 -17.08
C ASN A 432 0.53 12.93 -18.16
N GLU A 433 0.93 12.94 -19.43
CA GLU A 433 0.03 12.71 -20.57
C GLU A 433 -0.41 11.24 -20.73
N PRO A 434 -1.73 10.94 -20.69
CA PRO A 434 -2.26 9.60 -20.97
C PRO A 434 -2.06 9.17 -22.41
N ILE A 435 -1.94 7.85 -22.60
CA ILE A 435 -1.79 7.24 -23.93
C ILE A 435 -3.12 6.66 -24.43
N ARG A 436 -3.98 6.22 -23.52
CA ARG A 436 -5.24 5.53 -23.84
C ARG A 436 -6.37 6.50 -24.19
N TYR A 437 -6.40 7.65 -23.53
CA TYR A 437 -7.44 8.67 -23.64
C TYR A 437 -6.77 10.06 -23.65
N SER A 438 -7.54 11.11 -23.94
CA SER A 438 -7.03 12.48 -24.00
C SER A 438 -6.72 13.07 -22.62
N PHE A 439 -5.91 14.13 -22.62
CA PHE A 439 -5.62 14.90 -21.41
C PHE A 439 -6.90 15.59 -20.89
N TYR A 440 -7.09 15.60 -19.56
CA TYR A 440 -8.31 16.10 -18.89
C TYR A 440 -9.60 15.32 -19.21
N ASP A 441 -9.52 14.00 -19.38
CA ASP A 441 -10.70 13.17 -19.52
C ASP A 441 -11.63 13.28 -18.28
N PRO A 442 -12.91 13.65 -18.44
CA PRO A 442 -13.84 13.86 -17.32
C PRO A 442 -14.07 12.59 -16.50
N VAL A 443 -14.04 11.41 -17.13
CA VAL A 443 -14.15 10.13 -16.43
C VAL A 443 -12.94 9.87 -15.54
N GLU A 444 -11.73 10.23 -16.00
CA GLU A 444 -10.52 10.13 -15.18
C GLU A 444 -10.61 11.04 -13.96
N LYS A 445 -10.99 12.30 -14.19
CA LYS A 445 -11.14 13.30 -13.14
C LYS A 445 -12.17 12.86 -12.10
N TRP A 446 -13.35 12.41 -12.55
CA TRP A 446 -14.39 11.88 -11.68
C TRP A 446 -13.89 10.68 -10.86
N LEU A 447 -13.18 9.74 -11.49
CA LEU A 447 -12.64 8.57 -10.80
C LEU A 447 -11.61 8.96 -9.74
N ASN A 448 -10.71 9.91 -10.05
CA ASN A 448 -9.72 10.42 -9.13
C ASN A 448 -10.36 11.18 -7.95
N GLU A 449 -11.44 11.94 -8.19
CA GLU A 449 -12.20 12.64 -7.14
C GLU A 449 -13.00 11.67 -6.27
N LEU A 450 -13.65 10.67 -6.86
CA LEU A 450 -14.39 9.62 -6.15
C LEU A 450 -13.45 8.84 -5.21
N LEU A 451 -12.32 8.39 -5.76
CA LEU A 451 -11.34 7.55 -5.06
C LEU A 451 -10.25 8.34 -4.33
N CYS A 452 -10.33 9.67 -4.31
CA CYS A 452 -9.35 10.54 -3.66
C CYS A 452 -7.90 10.17 -4.03
N LEU A 453 -7.63 9.94 -5.31
CA LEU A 453 -6.29 9.56 -5.81
C LEU A 453 -5.40 10.79 -6.02
N ASP A 454 -6.02 11.94 -6.30
CA ASP A 454 -5.32 13.22 -6.50
C ASP A 454 -4.90 13.81 -5.15
N ASN A 455 -3.80 13.32 -4.60
CA ASN A 455 -3.36 13.70 -3.26
C ASN A 455 -2.21 14.70 -3.35
N LYS A 456 -2.54 16.00 -3.33
CA LYS A 456 -1.56 17.04 -3.05
C LYS A 456 -1.53 17.24 -1.54
N LEU A 457 -0.40 16.90 -0.91
CA LEU A 457 -0.18 17.25 0.49
C LEU A 457 -0.26 18.78 0.63
N PRO A 458 -1.04 19.31 1.58
CA PRO A 458 -1.13 20.75 1.78
C PRO A 458 0.23 21.29 2.24
N SER A 459 0.86 22.12 1.41
CA SER A 459 2.17 22.73 1.68
C SER A 459 2.15 23.83 2.74
N ALA A 460 0.96 24.30 3.14
CA ALA A 460 0.78 25.47 4.01
C ALA A 460 1.27 25.28 5.46
N LEU A 461 1.47 24.04 5.92
CA LEU A 461 1.89 23.76 7.31
C LEU A 461 3.38 24.05 7.58
N LEU A 462 4.18 24.36 6.55
CA LEU A 462 5.62 24.59 6.67
C LEU A 462 5.99 25.93 7.34
N GLN A 463 5.10 26.92 7.32
CA GLN A 463 5.42 28.27 7.81
C GLN A 463 5.00 28.51 9.26
N ASN A 464 3.91 27.89 9.75
CA ASN A 464 3.39 28.08 11.10
C ASN A 464 2.95 26.74 11.73
N CYS A 465 3.89 25.98 12.31
CA CYS A 465 3.57 24.77 13.05
C CYS A 465 3.05 25.12 14.47
N PRO A 466 1.80 24.79 14.82
CA PRO A 466 1.27 25.09 16.16
C PRO A 466 1.93 24.24 17.25
N ASN A 467 1.92 24.70 18.50
CA ASN A 467 2.34 23.83 19.60
C ASN A 467 1.38 22.62 19.70
N PRO A 468 1.85 21.36 19.80
CA PRO A 468 1.00 20.18 19.93
C PRO A 468 -0.04 20.27 21.07
N ASN A 469 0.19 21.08 22.10
CA ASN A 469 -0.77 21.28 23.18
C ASN A 469 -2.02 22.05 22.76
N CYS A 470 -1.93 22.95 21.77
CA CYS A 470 -3.05 23.73 21.25
C CYS A 470 -3.97 22.91 20.33
N CYS A 471 -3.53 21.73 19.91
CA CYS A 471 -4.29 20.90 18.99
C CYS A 471 -5.31 20.02 19.73
N LYS A 472 -6.54 20.00 19.23
CA LYS A 472 -7.62 19.13 19.74
C LYS A 472 -7.97 18.04 18.73
N LEU A 473 -8.46 16.92 19.27
CA LEU A 473 -8.84 15.75 18.49
C LEU A 473 -10.36 15.72 18.32
N PHE A 474 -10.82 15.62 17.08
CA PHE A 474 -12.23 15.61 16.71
C PHE A 474 -12.61 14.26 16.11
N LEU A 475 -13.84 13.83 16.33
CA LEU A 475 -14.43 12.68 15.65
C LEU A 475 -15.12 13.13 14.36
N VAL A 476 -14.88 12.43 13.26
CA VAL A 476 -15.54 12.74 11.99
C VAL A 476 -16.83 11.92 11.88
N ASP A 477 -17.95 12.57 11.58
CA ASP A 477 -19.17 11.85 11.26
C ASP A 477 -19.15 11.35 9.81
N ARG A 478 -19.28 10.04 9.65
CA ARG A 478 -19.25 9.38 8.34
C ARG A 478 -20.49 9.64 7.52
N ASN A 479 -21.64 9.86 8.15
CA ASN A 479 -22.88 10.15 7.43
C ASN A 479 -22.79 11.53 6.74
N ALA A 480 -22.17 12.51 7.38
CA ALA A 480 -21.92 13.83 6.80
C ALA A 480 -20.96 13.79 5.59
N LEU A 481 -20.06 12.81 5.54
CA LEU A 481 -19.10 12.64 4.44
C LEU A 481 -19.72 12.07 3.15
N VAL A 482 -20.91 11.48 3.22
CA VAL A 482 -21.60 10.93 2.04
C VAL A 482 -22.12 12.04 1.12
N ILE A 483 -22.54 13.17 1.71
CA ILE A 483 -23.07 14.32 0.97
C ILE A 483 -21.93 14.97 0.18
N SER A 484 -22.05 14.98 -1.15
CA SER A 484 -21.05 15.43 -2.11
C SER A 484 -20.96 16.96 -2.23
N ASN A 485 -20.72 17.64 -1.10
CA ASN A 485 -20.35 19.06 -1.14
C ASN A 485 -18.87 19.20 -1.52
N LYS A 486 -18.51 20.26 -2.25
CA LYS A 486 -17.10 20.55 -2.61
C LYS A 486 -16.21 20.62 -1.36
N PHE A 487 -16.72 21.21 -0.27
CA PHE A 487 -16.03 21.31 1.02
C PHE A 487 -15.81 19.94 1.68
N THR A 488 -16.85 19.09 1.75
CA THR A 488 -16.75 17.76 2.39
C THR A 488 -15.81 16.85 1.61
N ASN A 489 -15.88 16.90 0.27
CA ASN A 489 -14.95 16.17 -0.59
C ASN A 489 -13.50 16.63 -0.41
N CYS A 490 -13.24 17.94 -0.38
CA CYS A 490 -11.89 18.47 -0.16
C CYS A 490 -11.37 18.08 1.24
N PHE A 491 -12.20 18.18 2.28
CA PHE A 491 -11.84 17.79 3.64
C PHE A 491 -11.52 16.29 3.74
N PHE A 492 -12.37 15.44 3.17
CA PHE A 492 -12.15 14.00 3.14
C PHE A 492 -10.91 13.60 2.32
N GLN A 493 -10.68 14.27 1.19
CA GLN A 493 -9.49 14.09 0.37
C GLN A 493 -8.24 14.43 1.17
N LYS A 494 -8.21 15.53 1.94
CA LYS A 494 -7.10 15.84 2.85
C LYS A 494 -6.89 14.75 3.91
N ILE A 495 -7.95 14.22 4.53
CA ILE A 495 -7.84 13.10 5.50
C ILE A 495 -7.21 11.88 4.82
N PHE A 496 -7.73 11.49 3.66
CA PHE A 496 -7.27 10.32 2.93
C PHE A 496 -5.85 10.48 2.40
N THR A 497 -5.47 11.67 1.93
CA THR A 497 -4.09 12.03 1.56
C THR A 497 -3.15 11.80 2.74
N ILE A 498 -3.52 12.22 3.94
CA ILE A 498 -2.67 12.05 5.13
C ILE A 498 -2.56 10.58 5.51
N LEU A 499 -3.69 9.85 5.55
CA LEU A 499 -3.71 8.41 5.82
C LEU A 499 -2.90 7.61 4.81
N THR A 500 -2.90 8.01 3.54
CA THR A 500 -2.13 7.34 2.49
C THR A 500 -0.65 7.69 2.53
N SER A 501 -0.28 8.90 2.97
CA SER A 501 1.11 9.35 3.06
C SER A 501 1.95 8.60 4.10
N SER A 502 1.33 8.09 5.18
CA SER A 502 2.05 7.40 6.26
C SER A 502 2.33 5.93 5.95
N HIS A 503 1.50 5.29 5.13
CA HIS A 503 1.57 3.87 4.84
C HIS A 503 2.24 3.56 3.50
N TYR A 504 3.04 2.50 3.49
CA TYR A 504 3.81 2.06 2.35
C TYR A 504 2.93 1.57 1.18
N ARG A 505 1.84 0.86 1.48
CA ARG A 505 0.87 0.36 0.49
C ARG A 505 -0.54 0.57 1.01
N ASN A 506 -1.35 1.27 0.23
CA ASN A 506 -2.77 1.47 0.47
C ASN A 506 -3.58 0.78 -0.63
N SER A 507 -4.85 0.53 -0.38
CA SER A 507 -5.74 0.08 -1.44
C SER A 507 -6.95 1.00 -1.51
N PRO A 508 -7.53 1.28 -2.69
CA PRO A 508 -8.78 2.02 -2.78
C PRO A 508 -9.93 1.34 -2.01
N ASN A 509 -9.84 0.03 -1.77
CA ASN A 509 -10.82 -0.68 -0.96
C ASN A 509 -10.82 -0.22 0.50
N ASP A 510 -9.72 0.39 0.97
CA ASP A 510 -9.64 1.00 2.30
C ASP A 510 -10.67 2.12 2.45
N LEU A 511 -11.00 2.85 1.36
CA LEU A 511 -12.07 3.85 1.38
C LEU A 511 -13.43 3.23 1.68
N GLN A 512 -13.75 2.11 1.01
CA GLN A 512 -15.00 1.40 1.25
C GLN A 512 -15.09 0.93 2.70
N MET A 513 -13.98 0.44 3.26
CA MET A 513 -13.91 0.08 4.68
C MET A 513 -14.15 1.30 5.60
N LEU A 514 -13.57 2.46 5.28
CA LEU A 514 -13.76 3.70 6.06
C LEU A 514 -15.23 4.18 6.05
N TYR A 515 -15.92 4.05 4.92
CA TYR A 515 -17.32 4.44 4.76
C TYR A 515 -18.30 3.42 5.38
N ASP A 516 -18.19 2.16 5.00
CA ASP A 516 -19.27 1.19 5.21
C ASP A 516 -19.14 0.42 6.54
N ALA A 517 -17.91 0.10 6.96
CA ALA A 517 -17.70 -0.84 8.06
C ALA A 517 -18.09 -0.24 9.42
N PRO A 518 -19.11 -0.76 10.13
CA PRO A 518 -19.74 -0.07 11.26
C PRO A 518 -18.81 0.12 12.46
N SER A 519 -17.92 -0.84 12.71
CA SER A 519 -16.91 -0.82 13.79
C SER A 519 -15.85 0.27 13.61
N HIS A 520 -15.66 0.78 12.39
CA HIS A 520 -14.59 1.73 12.08
C HIS A 520 -14.97 3.18 12.42
N ARG A 521 -13.98 3.96 12.87
CA ARG A 521 -14.10 5.39 13.20
C ARG A 521 -12.87 6.16 12.76
N ILE A 522 -13.06 7.41 12.35
CA ILE A 522 -12.01 8.33 11.95
C ILE A 522 -11.98 9.48 12.94
N MET A 523 -10.79 9.78 13.45
CA MET A 523 -10.53 10.92 14.30
C MET A 523 -9.43 11.77 13.67
N VAL A 524 -9.51 13.09 13.85
CA VAL A 524 -8.64 14.04 13.17
C VAL A 524 -8.12 15.05 14.19
N LEU A 525 -6.81 15.31 14.14
CA LEU A 525 -6.16 16.33 14.94
C LEU A 525 -6.13 17.65 14.16
N LEU A 526 -6.77 18.67 14.71
CA LEU A 526 -6.87 20.00 14.13
C LEU A 526 -6.29 21.04 15.10
N ASN A 527 -5.79 22.13 14.54
CA ASN A 527 -5.50 23.34 15.33
C ASN A 527 -6.82 24.10 15.57
N LEU A 528 -7.01 24.64 16.78
CA LEU A 528 -8.18 25.45 17.11
C LEU A 528 -8.19 26.81 16.40
N LEU A 529 -7.01 27.35 16.07
CA LEU A 529 -6.87 28.68 15.47
C LEU A 529 -7.32 28.75 14.00
N THR A 530 -7.54 27.61 13.34
CA THR A 530 -7.89 27.56 11.91
C THR A 530 -9.39 27.49 11.64
N PHE A 531 -10.25 27.62 12.66
CA PHE A 531 -11.70 27.72 12.48
C PHE A 531 -12.14 29.13 12.04
N SER A 532 -11.52 29.67 10.99
CA SER A 532 -12.05 30.84 10.28
C SER A 532 -13.20 30.41 9.36
N VAL A 533 -14.30 31.16 9.37
CA VAL A 533 -15.51 30.84 8.59
C VAL A 533 -15.17 30.69 7.10
N GLY A 534 -15.41 29.50 6.53
CA GLY A 534 -15.30 29.24 5.09
C GLY A 534 -14.02 28.55 4.60
N ILE A 535 -12.98 28.40 5.44
CA ILE A 535 -11.73 27.72 5.06
C ILE A 535 -11.75 26.26 5.56
N VAL A 536 -11.34 25.31 4.71
CA VAL A 536 -11.17 23.91 5.10
C VAL A 536 -9.99 23.83 6.08
N PRO A 537 -10.21 23.43 7.34
CA PRO A 537 -9.15 23.42 8.34
C PRO A 537 -8.03 22.47 7.91
N ASP A 538 -6.79 22.86 8.19
CA ASP A 538 -5.65 22.01 7.90
C ASP A 538 -5.54 20.87 8.91
N ILE A 539 -5.31 19.69 8.38
CA ILE A 539 -5.26 18.45 9.14
C ILE A 539 -3.81 18.13 9.43
N ILE A 540 -3.46 18.09 10.72
CA ILE A 540 -2.09 17.80 11.16
C ILE A 540 -1.86 16.30 11.26
N GLY A 541 -2.88 15.57 11.71
CA GLY A 541 -2.86 14.11 11.79
C GLY A 541 -4.24 13.49 11.77
N ALA A 542 -4.30 12.23 11.36
CA ALA A 542 -5.51 11.44 11.28
C ALA A 542 -5.29 10.08 11.96
N LEU A 543 -6.33 9.58 12.62
CA LEU A 543 -6.34 8.35 13.37
C LEU A 543 -7.54 7.51 12.92
N HIS A 544 -7.26 6.27 12.53
CA HIS A 544 -8.27 5.31 12.08
C HIS A 544 -8.32 4.12 13.05
N ILE A 545 -9.51 3.87 13.57
CA ILE A 545 -9.78 2.93 14.66
C ILE A 545 -10.86 1.95 14.24
N SER A 546 -10.80 0.71 14.75
CA SER A 546 -11.92 -0.24 14.76
C SER A 546 -12.22 -0.69 16.19
N TYR A 547 -13.50 -0.78 16.54
CA TYR A 547 -13.92 -1.55 17.72
C TYR A 547 -13.84 -3.05 17.39
N GLU A 548 -13.28 -3.84 18.31
CA GLU A 548 -13.15 -5.29 18.17
C GLU A 548 -13.66 -6.00 19.43
N GLY A 549 -14.10 -7.26 19.31
CA GLY A 549 -14.49 -8.12 20.43
C GLY A 549 -15.98 -8.13 20.77
N LYS A 550 -16.32 -8.50 22.02
CA LYS A 550 -17.68 -8.91 22.45
C LYS A 550 -18.23 -10.11 21.69
N ILE A 551 -17.36 -11.09 21.46
CA ILE A 551 -17.70 -12.34 20.78
C ILE A 551 -18.15 -13.35 21.83
N SER A 552 -19.17 -14.15 21.53
CA SER A 552 -19.65 -15.16 22.48
C SER A 552 -18.66 -16.32 22.62
N LYS A 553 -18.43 -16.79 23.86
CA LYS A 553 -17.54 -17.95 24.14
C LYS A 553 -17.87 -19.16 23.27
N LYS A 554 -19.16 -19.54 23.19
CA LYS A 554 -19.63 -20.67 22.38
C LYS A 554 -19.26 -20.54 20.90
N PHE A 555 -19.26 -19.31 20.36
CA PHE A 555 -18.85 -19.07 18.97
C PHE A 555 -17.33 -19.15 18.82
N SER A 556 -16.57 -18.60 19.78
CA SER A 556 -15.11 -18.68 19.80
C SER A 556 -14.60 -20.13 19.85
N GLU A 557 -15.18 -20.98 20.69
CA GLU A 557 -14.82 -22.40 20.82
C GLU A 557 -15.12 -23.19 19.54
N LYS A 558 -16.28 -22.92 18.91
CA LYS A 558 -16.63 -23.51 17.61
C LYS A 558 -15.66 -23.12 16.50
N ILE A 559 -15.10 -21.92 16.55
CA ILE A 559 -14.15 -21.45 15.53
C ILE A 559 -12.75 -22.00 15.79
N LEU A 560 -12.32 -22.04 17.05
CA LEU A 560 -11.06 -22.63 17.46
C LEU A 560 -11.01 -24.13 17.07
N THR A 561 -12.11 -24.85 17.25
CA THR A 561 -12.23 -26.28 16.85
C THR A 561 -12.29 -26.48 15.33
N LYS A 562 -13.01 -25.62 14.59
CA LYS A 562 -13.20 -25.80 13.13
C LYS A 562 -12.11 -25.17 12.24
N ILE A 563 -11.13 -24.46 12.82
CA ILE A 563 -10.07 -23.71 12.10
C ILE A 563 -10.67 -22.81 10.99
N ILE A 564 -11.87 -22.24 11.24
CA ILE A 564 -12.50 -21.35 10.27
C ILE A 564 -11.89 -19.96 10.46
N LYS A 565 -11.22 -19.44 9.42
CA LYS A 565 -10.76 -18.05 9.41
C LYS A 565 -11.95 -17.13 9.17
N THR A 566 -12.50 -16.58 10.24
CA THR A 566 -13.44 -15.45 10.15
C THR A 566 -12.67 -14.17 9.81
N LYS A 567 -13.34 -13.25 9.09
CA LYS A 567 -12.78 -11.94 8.73
C LYS A 567 -13.30 -10.91 9.73
N GLY A 568 -12.43 -10.03 10.21
CA GLY A 568 -12.73 -9.09 11.30
C GLY A 568 -12.08 -9.50 12.61
N ASP A 569 -12.11 -8.62 13.62
CA ASP A 569 -11.65 -8.89 15.00
C ASP A 569 -10.26 -9.54 15.11
N LEU A 570 -9.26 -8.97 14.44
CA LEU A 570 -7.93 -9.59 14.30
C LEU A 570 -7.27 -9.86 15.66
N ILE A 571 -7.32 -8.89 16.59
CA ILE A 571 -6.62 -9.02 17.87
C ILE A 571 -7.24 -10.13 18.73
N PRO A 572 -8.57 -10.18 18.93
CA PRO A 572 -9.24 -11.29 19.58
C PRO A 572 -8.84 -12.65 19.02
N TRP A 573 -8.88 -12.84 17.69
CA TRP A 573 -8.59 -14.14 17.07
C TRP A 573 -7.13 -14.56 17.18
N VAL A 574 -6.18 -13.63 17.02
CA VAL A 574 -4.75 -13.96 17.11
C VAL A 574 -4.38 -14.32 18.54
N ILE A 575 -4.87 -13.58 19.52
CA ILE A 575 -4.59 -13.85 20.94
C ILE A 575 -5.27 -15.15 21.37
N SER A 576 -6.55 -15.35 21.04
CA SER A 576 -7.27 -16.58 21.40
C SER A 576 -6.65 -17.83 20.78
N LYS A 577 -6.11 -17.72 19.56
CA LYS A 577 -5.47 -18.85 18.87
C LYS A 577 -4.09 -19.18 19.46
N ASN A 578 -3.30 -18.17 19.81
CA ASN A 578 -1.93 -18.39 20.27
C ASN A 578 -1.85 -18.75 21.75
N PHE A 579 -2.68 -18.13 22.58
CA PHE A 579 -2.74 -18.39 24.02
C PHE A 579 -3.84 -19.40 24.40
N MET A 580 -4.62 -19.91 23.44
CA MET A 580 -5.75 -20.83 23.64
C MET A 580 -6.77 -20.31 24.66
N ASP A 581 -6.95 -18.99 24.73
CA ASP A 581 -7.82 -18.33 25.70
C ASP A 581 -9.09 -17.77 25.02
N SER A 582 -10.22 -18.43 25.25
CA SER A 582 -11.52 -17.99 24.75
C SER A 582 -12.06 -16.78 25.51
N SER A 583 -11.64 -16.55 26.76
CA SER A 583 -12.14 -15.45 27.61
C SER A 583 -11.74 -14.08 27.06
N PHE A 584 -10.59 -14.00 26.37
CA PHE A 584 -10.15 -12.76 25.74
C PHE A 584 -11.11 -12.27 24.64
N THR A 585 -11.80 -13.19 23.95
CA THR A 585 -12.73 -12.82 22.86
C THR A 585 -14.00 -12.12 23.33
N GLU A 586 -14.40 -12.35 24.59
CA GLU A 586 -15.51 -11.64 25.23
C GLU A 586 -15.17 -10.18 25.54
N MET A 587 -13.89 -9.87 25.75
CA MET A 587 -13.45 -8.53 26.08
C MET A 587 -13.71 -7.58 24.91
N SER A 588 -14.09 -6.34 25.24
CA SER A 588 -14.27 -5.28 24.25
C SER A 588 -12.98 -4.49 24.07
N GLY A 589 -12.48 -4.44 22.84
CA GLY A 589 -11.23 -3.80 22.49
C GLY A 589 -11.40 -2.67 21.49
N LEU A 590 -10.41 -1.79 21.46
CA LEU A 590 -10.25 -0.80 20.41
C LEU A 590 -8.93 -1.03 19.70
N ARG A 591 -8.99 -1.34 18.42
CA ARG A 591 -7.80 -1.49 17.58
C ARG A 591 -7.50 -0.19 16.85
N ILE A 592 -6.32 0.37 17.07
CA ILE A 592 -5.77 1.43 16.22
C ILE A 592 -5.22 0.74 14.96
N ILE A 593 -5.91 0.95 13.83
CA ILE A 593 -5.51 0.38 12.54
C ILE A 593 -4.42 1.23 11.91
N ARG A 594 -4.61 2.56 11.88
CA ARG A 594 -3.67 3.50 11.28
C ARG A 594 -3.56 4.78 12.10
N ILE A 595 -2.33 5.25 12.29
CA ILE A 595 -2.02 6.59 12.77
C ILE A 595 -1.17 7.28 11.72
N ALA A 596 -1.57 8.49 11.34
CA ALA A 596 -0.90 9.26 10.31
C ALA A 596 -0.69 10.69 10.79
N VAL A 597 0.54 11.18 10.65
CA VAL A 597 0.91 12.58 10.88
C VAL A 597 1.55 13.08 9.59
N HIS A 598 1.30 14.35 9.26
CA HIS A 598 1.88 14.99 8.10
C HIS A 598 3.42 14.74 8.04
N PRO A 599 3.97 14.29 6.90
CA PRO A 599 5.36 13.81 6.82
C PRO A 599 6.41 14.86 7.22
N ASP A 600 6.14 16.13 6.94
CA ASP A 600 7.07 17.23 7.26
C ASP A 600 7.07 17.61 8.75
N ILE A 601 6.05 17.18 9.51
CA ILE A 601 5.86 17.51 10.94
C ILE A 601 6.09 16.27 11.82
N GLN A 602 6.71 15.23 11.26
CA GLN A 602 7.12 14.05 12.01
C GLN A 602 8.19 14.45 13.05
N ASN A 603 8.26 13.70 14.15
CA ASN A 603 9.16 13.92 15.29
C ASN A 603 8.84 15.12 16.21
N MET A 604 7.84 15.96 15.90
CA MET A 604 7.40 17.05 16.80
C MET A 604 6.39 16.63 17.89
N GLY A 605 6.11 15.33 18.04
CA GLY A 605 5.28 14.80 19.15
C GLY A 605 3.76 14.78 18.91
N TYR A 606 3.25 15.23 17.76
CA TYR A 606 1.80 15.21 17.44
C TYR A 606 1.17 13.81 17.50
N GLY A 607 1.88 12.77 17.07
CA GLY A 607 1.39 11.39 17.17
C GLY A 607 1.16 10.95 18.61
N SER A 608 2.05 11.32 19.53
CA SER A 608 1.88 11.06 20.96
C SER A 608 0.74 11.90 21.55
N LYS A 609 0.53 13.14 21.09
CA LYS A 609 -0.64 13.94 21.50
C LYS A 609 -1.95 13.26 21.09
N ILE A 610 -2.05 12.75 19.87
CA ILE A 610 -3.23 12.01 19.36
C ILE A 610 -3.57 10.85 20.29
N ILE A 611 -2.58 10.03 20.64
CA ILE A 611 -2.77 8.85 21.51
C ILE A 611 -3.14 9.26 22.92
N LYS A 612 -2.45 10.26 23.51
CA LYS A 612 -2.77 10.78 24.84
C LYS A 612 -4.20 11.33 24.91
N SER A 613 -4.62 12.11 23.91
CA SER A 613 -5.99 12.63 23.83
C SER A 613 -7.03 11.52 23.67
N LEU A 614 -6.70 10.46 22.92
CA LEU A 614 -7.56 9.28 22.80
C LEU A 614 -7.68 8.52 24.12
N ILE A 615 -6.56 8.25 24.81
CA ILE A 615 -6.56 7.56 26.10
C ILE A 615 -7.37 8.38 27.12
N PHE A 616 -7.17 9.69 27.16
CA PHE A 616 -7.94 10.60 28.00
C PHE A 616 -9.44 10.54 27.71
N PHE A 617 -9.85 10.54 26.44
CA PHE A 617 -11.25 10.37 26.05
C PHE A 617 -11.83 9.03 26.51
N LEU A 618 -11.05 7.94 26.47
CA LEU A 618 -11.52 6.61 26.87
C LEU A 618 -11.53 6.40 28.40
N GLU A 619 -10.62 7.04 29.14
CA GLU A 619 -10.57 6.97 30.60
C GLU A 619 -11.62 7.87 31.28
N ASN A 620 -12.00 8.98 30.62
CA ASN A 620 -13.05 9.87 31.08
C ASN A 620 -14.42 9.27 30.77
N ILE A 621 -15.00 8.64 31.78
CA ILE A 621 -16.40 8.23 31.79
C ILE A 621 -17.18 9.42 32.35
N ILE A 622 -17.85 10.18 31.49
CA ILE A 622 -18.86 11.14 31.94
C ILE A 622 -20.03 10.31 32.48
N PHE A 623 -20.15 10.22 33.80
CA PHE A 623 -21.33 9.68 34.48
C PHE A 623 -22.36 10.80 34.59
N ASP A 624 -23.19 10.98 33.57
CA ASP A 624 -24.47 11.67 33.77
C ASP A 624 -25.56 10.61 33.87
N THR A 625 -26.04 10.42 35.10
CA THR A 625 -27.17 9.55 35.50
C THR A 625 -28.54 10.08 35.07
N SER A 626 -28.61 11.07 34.16
CA SER A 626 -29.85 11.76 33.79
C SER A 626 -30.14 11.83 32.28
N TYR A 627 -29.71 10.82 31.50
CA TYR A 627 -30.24 10.64 30.14
C TYR A 627 -30.50 9.16 29.86
N GLN A 628 -31.57 8.65 30.46
CA GLN A 628 -32.27 7.46 30.00
C GLN A 628 -33.10 7.83 28.76
N HIS A 629 -32.93 7.03 27.70
CA HIS A 629 -33.90 6.84 26.62
C HIS A 629 -34.55 8.08 25.98
N VAL A 630 -33.78 8.94 25.30
CA VAL A 630 -34.32 9.58 24.10
C VAL A 630 -34.09 8.62 22.94
N THR A 631 -35.12 7.83 22.68
CA THR A 631 -35.36 7.15 21.43
C THR A 631 -35.05 8.09 20.25
N LEU A 632 -34.02 7.76 19.47
CA LEU A 632 -33.72 8.35 18.16
C LEU A 632 -34.78 7.92 17.13
N LYS A 633 -36.05 8.25 17.39
CA LYS A 633 -37.15 8.20 16.43
C LYS A 633 -37.88 9.54 16.57
N LYS A 634 -37.89 10.32 15.47
CA LYS A 634 -38.45 11.68 15.31
C LYS A 634 -37.51 12.72 15.92
N GLU A 635 -36.70 13.47 15.17
CA GLU A 635 -37.05 14.32 14.03
C GLU A 635 -35.90 14.33 12.99
N LEU A 636 -36.13 13.73 11.82
CA LEU A 636 -35.35 13.98 10.61
C LEU A 636 -35.83 15.29 9.97
N ASN A 637 -35.77 16.40 10.72
CA ASN A 637 -35.76 17.71 10.11
C ASN A 637 -34.35 17.94 9.56
N LYS A 638 -34.27 18.42 8.31
CA LYS A 638 -33.07 18.68 7.50
C LYS A 638 -32.09 19.70 8.12
N LYS A 639 -31.67 19.51 9.38
CA LYS A 639 -30.59 20.25 10.02
C LYS A 639 -29.27 19.60 9.57
N LYS A 640 -28.38 20.40 9.00
CA LYS A 640 -27.06 19.99 8.48
C LYS A 640 -26.32 19.20 9.56
N ILE A 641 -26.05 17.92 9.29
CA ILE A 641 -25.28 17.06 10.19
C ILE A 641 -23.85 17.65 10.30
N PRO A 642 -23.33 17.94 11.50
CA PRO A 642 -22.00 18.48 11.66
C PRO A 642 -20.94 17.46 11.23
N ILE A 643 -19.98 17.90 10.40
CA ILE A 643 -18.88 17.04 9.91
C ILE A 643 -17.94 16.64 11.06
N LEU A 644 -17.69 17.57 11.99
CA LEU A 644 -16.81 17.40 13.13
C LEU A 644 -17.60 17.36 14.42
N ILE A 645 -17.35 16.34 15.23
CA ILE A 645 -17.94 16.15 16.55
C ILE A 645 -16.82 16.33 17.59
N ASN A 646 -17.03 17.24 18.54
CA ASN A 646 -16.10 17.39 19.67
C ASN A 646 -16.21 16.16 20.58
N LEU A 647 -15.06 15.59 20.95
CA LEU A 647 -14.98 14.41 21.81
C LEU A 647 -15.45 14.68 23.24
N GLU A 648 -15.18 15.88 23.77
CA GLU A 648 -15.53 16.24 25.15
C GLU A 648 -17.05 16.14 25.39
N LYS A 649 -17.86 16.33 24.34
CA LYS A 649 -19.33 16.30 24.42
C LYS A 649 -19.94 14.89 24.25
N ARG A 650 -19.13 13.86 24.00
CA ARG A 650 -19.60 12.52 23.65
C ARG A 650 -19.27 11.50 24.75
N ARG A 651 -20.22 10.62 25.06
CA ARG A 651 -19.96 9.46 25.93
C ARG A 651 -18.95 8.50 25.31
N SER A 652 -17.94 8.14 26.09
CA SER A 652 -16.93 7.15 25.73
C SER A 652 -17.52 5.73 25.81
N PRO A 653 -17.23 4.84 24.84
CA PRO A 653 -17.64 3.45 24.93
C PRO A 653 -16.86 2.74 26.05
N ARG A 654 -17.52 1.83 26.77
CA ARG A 654 -16.88 0.95 27.75
C ARG A 654 -15.99 -0.04 27.01
N LEU A 655 -14.67 0.10 27.18
CA LEU A 655 -13.64 -0.74 26.56
C LEU A 655 -12.68 -1.27 27.63
N ASN A 656 -12.06 -2.42 27.34
CA ASN A 656 -11.11 -3.11 28.22
C ASN A 656 -9.66 -2.78 27.83
N TYR A 657 -9.36 -2.81 26.54
CA TYR A 657 -8.00 -2.61 26.01
C TYR A 657 -7.98 -1.77 24.74
N ILE A 658 -6.82 -1.19 24.46
CA ILE A 658 -6.48 -0.59 23.16
C ILE A 658 -5.35 -1.43 22.56
N GLY A 659 -5.50 -1.86 21.32
CA GLY A 659 -4.52 -2.69 20.63
C GLY A 659 -4.00 -2.06 19.35
N VAL A 660 -2.76 -2.37 19.01
CA VAL A 660 -2.12 -1.97 17.75
C VAL A 660 -1.53 -3.20 17.06
N SER A 661 -1.60 -3.22 15.74
CA SER A 661 -0.99 -4.27 14.90
C SER A 661 -0.17 -3.61 13.80
N PHE A 662 1.15 -3.85 13.75
CA PHE A 662 2.02 -3.22 12.75
C PHE A 662 3.23 -4.09 12.41
N ALA A 663 3.88 -3.85 11.27
CA ALA A 663 5.13 -4.52 10.90
C ALA A 663 6.28 -3.98 11.76
N ILE A 664 7.07 -4.88 12.35
CA ILE A 664 8.03 -4.50 13.38
C ILE A 664 9.17 -3.66 12.78
N SER A 665 9.30 -2.44 13.29
CA SER A 665 10.38 -1.52 12.96
C SER A 665 10.80 -0.75 14.21
N GLN A 666 12.07 -0.36 14.27
CA GLN A 666 12.64 0.29 15.46
C GLN A 666 11.93 1.61 15.78
N GLN A 667 11.59 2.40 14.77
CA GLN A 667 10.91 3.69 14.93
C GLN A 667 9.49 3.51 15.49
N LEU A 668 8.71 2.59 14.94
CA LEU A 668 7.34 2.34 15.39
C LEU A 668 7.33 1.70 16.77
N PHE A 669 8.21 0.74 17.04
CA PHE A 669 8.30 0.11 18.35
C PHE A 669 8.62 1.14 19.45
N TYR A 670 9.61 2.01 19.24
CA TYR A 670 9.91 3.08 20.21
C TYR A 670 8.76 4.07 20.38
N PHE A 671 8.05 4.40 19.30
CA PHE A 671 6.88 5.27 19.38
C PHE A 671 5.80 4.68 20.28
N TRP A 672 5.47 3.40 20.11
CA TRP A 672 4.46 2.72 20.94
C TRP A 672 4.92 2.51 22.37
N ASN A 673 6.19 2.12 22.59
CA ASN A 673 6.77 1.98 23.92
C ASN A 673 6.76 3.32 24.70
N LYS A 674 7.11 4.44 24.04
CA LYS A 674 7.00 5.80 24.64
C LYS A 674 5.57 6.15 25.07
N ASN A 675 4.57 5.60 24.38
CA ASN A 675 3.15 5.79 24.72
C ASN A 675 2.61 4.70 25.68
N LYS A 676 3.49 3.95 26.36
CA LYS A 676 3.18 2.91 27.36
C LYS A 676 2.42 1.69 26.82
N PHE A 677 2.54 1.41 25.52
CA PHE A 677 2.01 0.16 24.98
C PHE A 677 2.97 -0.99 25.29
N GLU A 678 2.37 -2.11 25.65
CA GLU A 678 3.04 -3.33 26.09
C GLU A 678 3.00 -4.37 24.98
N ILE A 679 4.14 -4.99 24.66
CA ILE A 679 4.23 -6.02 23.62
C ILE A 679 3.64 -7.34 24.11
N ILE A 680 2.85 -8.01 23.26
CA ILE A 680 2.23 -9.29 23.60
C ILE A 680 2.59 -10.38 22.60
N PHE A 681 2.71 -10.04 21.32
CA PHE A 681 2.91 -11.06 20.30
C PHE A 681 3.71 -10.53 19.11
N VAL A 682 4.61 -11.35 18.59
CA VAL A 682 5.33 -11.14 17.34
C VAL A 682 5.12 -12.39 16.49
N GLU A 683 4.64 -12.21 15.27
CA GLU A 683 4.41 -13.32 14.35
C GLU A 683 5.74 -13.81 13.76
N ASN A 684 5.95 -15.13 13.73
CA ASN A 684 7.17 -15.72 13.18
C ASN A 684 7.21 -15.74 11.66
N ARG A 685 6.02 -15.79 11.04
CA ARG A 685 5.90 -15.79 9.58
C ARG A 685 6.06 -14.37 9.09
N LYS A 686 6.96 -14.21 8.12
CA LYS A 686 7.12 -12.95 7.40
C LYS A 686 5.94 -12.78 6.47
N ASN A 687 5.46 -11.54 6.38
CA ASN A 687 4.51 -11.18 5.35
C ASN A 687 5.18 -11.30 3.97
N GLU A 688 4.54 -12.00 3.04
CA GLU A 688 5.02 -12.21 1.65
C GLU A 688 5.39 -10.90 0.96
N ASN A 689 4.68 -9.81 1.27
CA ASN A 689 4.85 -8.52 0.61
C ASN A 689 6.02 -7.68 1.15
N PHE A 690 6.38 -7.81 2.43
CA PHE A 690 7.34 -6.91 3.08
C PHE A 690 8.55 -7.61 3.66
N ASN A 691 8.51 -8.95 3.76
CA ASN A 691 9.50 -9.73 4.47
C ASN A 691 9.72 -9.27 5.94
N GLU A 692 8.71 -8.62 6.53
CA GLU A 692 8.69 -8.16 7.92
C GLU A 692 7.66 -8.94 8.74
N ASN A 693 7.96 -9.08 10.03
CA ASN A 693 7.09 -9.77 11.00
C ASN A 693 6.05 -8.78 11.53
N THR A 694 4.82 -9.26 11.75
CA THR A 694 3.79 -8.45 12.42
C THR A 694 3.97 -8.49 13.93
N CYS A 695 3.68 -7.38 14.60
CA CYS A 695 3.74 -7.22 16.05
C CYS A 695 2.40 -6.71 16.55
N ILE A 696 1.93 -7.26 17.68
CA ILE A 696 0.77 -6.80 18.42
C ILE A 696 1.23 -6.25 19.77
N MET A 697 0.82 -5.01 20.07
CA MET A 697 1.01 -4.39 21.38
C MET A 697 -0.35 -3.94 21.91
N LEU A 698 -0.57 -4.09 23.22
CA LEU A 698 -1.80 -3.67 23.89
C LEU A 698 -1.52 -2.59 24.95
N TYR A 699 -2.56 -1.86 25.29
CA TYR A 699 -2.61 -0.92 26.38
C TYR A 699 -3.87 -1.20 27.20
N CYS A 700 -3.72 -1.42 28.51
CA CYS A 700 -4.87 -1.62 29.38
C CYS A 700 -5.46 -0.29 29.85
N ILE A 701 -6.78 -0.17 29.81
CA ILE A 701 -7.48 1.02 30.32
C ILE A 701 -7.61 0.90 31.85
N LYS A 702 -7.01 1.85 32.57
CA LYS A 702 -6.67 1.76 34.01
C LYS A 702 -7.85 1.46 34.94
N LYS A 703 -9.06 1.95 34.66
CA LYS A 703 -10.22 1.85 35.58
C LYS A 703 -10.75 0.42 35.79
N LYS A 704 -10.35 -0.57 34.97
CA LYS A 704 -10.76 -1.98 35.12
C LYS A 704 -9.60 -2.97 35.25
N CYS A 705 -8.37 -2.54 34.99
CA CYS A 705 -7.18 -3.41 35.03
C CYS A 705 -6.61 -3.64 36.44
N LEU A 706 -7.06 -2.86 37.44
CA LEU A 706 -6.60 -2.98 38.83
C LEU A 706 -6.87 -4.34 39.47
N LYS A 707 -7.72 -5.19 38.87
CA LYS A 707 -8.08 -6.52 39.43
C LYS A 707 -7.47 -7.72 38.72
N SER A 708 -6.84 -7.59 37.55
CA SER A 708 -6.31 -8.75 36.81
C SER A 708 -5.03 -8.44 36.03
N ASN A 709 -3.92 -9.08 36.44
CA ASN A 709 -2.61 -9.05 35.77
C ASN A 709 -2.56 -9.87 34.46
N TRP A 710 -3.68 -9.98 33.72
CA TRP A 710 -3.77 -10.86 32.55
C TRP A 710 -2.75 -10.52 31.45
N ILE A 711 -2.43 -9.23 31.25
CA ILE A 711 -1.39 -8.81 30.29
C ILE A 711 -0.02 -9.34 30.68
N LYS A 712 0.34 -9.31 31.97
CA LYS A 712 1.62 -9.81 32.46
C LYS A 712 1.75 -11.31 32.24
N ASN A 713 0.65 -12.07 32.40
CA ASN A 713 0.65 -13.51 32.12
C ASN A 713 0.91 -13.79 30.63
N TYR A 714 0.26 -13.04 29.72
CA TYR A 714 0.55 -13.19 28.29
C TYR A 714 1.98 -12.75 27.93
N GLN A 715 2.53 -11.74 28.59
CA GLN A 715 3.93 -11.34 28.41
C GLN A 715 4.92 -12.42 28.84
N LEU A 716 4.65 -13.14 29.93
CA LEU A 716 5.50 -14.25 30.37
C LEU A 716 5.57 -15.35 29.31
N VAL A 717 4.40 -15.82 28.86
CA VAL A 717 4.31 -16.84 27.81
C VAL A 717 4.93 -16.34 26.51
N PHE A 718 4.74 -15.07 26.17
CA PHE A 718 5.38 -14.46 25.01
C PHE A 718 6.91 -14.46 25.14
N LEU A 719 7.47 -14.08 26.29
CA LEU A 719 8.91 -14.00 26.48
C LEU A 719 9.56 -15.38 26.36
N GLU A 720 8.95 -16.41 26.95
CA GLU A 720 9.41 -17.80 26.82
C GLU A 720 9.45 -18.27 25.36
N ASN A 721 8.35 -18.08 24.63
CA ASN A 721 8.27 -18.46 23.22
C ASN A 721 9.24 -17.64 22.37
N PHE A 722 9.31 -16.34 22.62
CA PHE A 722 10.19 -15.43 21.88
C PHE A 722 11.66 -15.82 22.04
N LEU A 723 12.14 -16.07 23.27
CA LEU A 723 13.53 -16.49 23.50
C LEU A 723 13.90 -17.79 22.78
N ASN A 724 12.97 -18.73 22.66
CA ASN A 724 13.20 -19.98 21.95
C ASN A 724 13.20 -19.80 20.42
N GLU A 725 12.54 -18.77 19.89
CA GLU A 725 12.37 -18.56 18.44
C GLU A 725 13.28 -17.49 17.83
N ILE A 726 13.90 -16.62 18.64
CA ILE A 726 14.79 -15.51 18.20
C ILE A 726 15.84 -15.99 17.20
N ALA A 727 16.51 -17.12 17.48
CA ALA A 727 17.59 -17.67 16.67
C ALA A 727 17.17 -17.99 15.22
N ARG A 728 15.89 -18.29 14.97
CA ARG A 728 15.38 -18.65 13.63
C ARG A 728 14.84 -17.43 12.88
N THR A 729 14.09 -16.58 13.58
CA THR A 729 13.24 -15.57 12.93
C THR A 729 13.88 -14.20 12.87
N THR A 730 14.75 -13.86 13.83
CA THR A 730 15.19 -12.48 14.07
C THR A 730 16.63 -12.17 13.74
N VAL A 731 17.37 -13.09 13.11
CA VAL A 731 18.80 -12.89 12.74
C VAL A 731 19.02 -11.60 11.95
N LYS A 732 18.05 -11.19 11.12
CA LYS A 732 18.15 -9.96 10.31
C LYS A 732 17.76 -8.67 11.03
N TYR A 733 17.15 -8.73 12.22
CA TYR A 733 16.77 -7.53 12.97
C TYR A 733 17.96 -6.94 13.71
N SER A 734 17.93 -5.63 13.96
CA SER A 734 18.94 -4.99 14.79
C SER A 734 18.84 -5.52 16.23
N SER A 735 20.00 -5.81 16.79
CA SER A 735 20.21 -6.18 18.19
C SER A 735 19.59 -5.17 19.16
N VAL A 736 19.68 -3.87 18.81
CA VAL A 736 19.09 -2.75 19.56
C VAL A 736 17.55 -2.86 19.64
N LEU A 737 16.89 -3.31 18.56
CA LEU A 737 15.45 -3.52 18.55
C LEU A 737 15.07 -4.67 19.48
N ILE A 738 15.81 -5.78 19.46
CA ILE A 738 15.55 -6.91 20.36
C ILE A 738 15.75 -6.52 21.81
N PHE A 739 16.81 -5.78 22.13
CA PHE A 739 17.01 -5.23 23.47
C PHE A 739 15.79 -4.41 23.92
N SER A 740 15.29 -3.53 23.06
CA SER A 740 14.12 -2.71 23.40
C SER A 740 12.83 -3.53 23.59
N ILE A 741 12.67 -4.65 22.88
CA ILE A 741 11.56 -5.60 23.08
C ILE A 741 11.66 -6.23 24.46
N ILE A 742 12.84 -6.76 24.81
CA ILE A 742 13.08 -7.40 26.10
C ILE A 742 12.89 -6.38 27.25
N GLN A 743 13.39 -5.15 27.08
CA GLN A 743 13.26 -4.09 28.08
C GLN A 743 11.80 -3.63 28.31
N ASN A 744 10.93 -3.74 27.31
CA ASN A 744 9.51 -3.41 27.46
C ASN A 744 8.83 -4.38 28.44
N ILE A 745 9.29 -5.63 28.51
CA ILE A 745 8.73 -6.64 29.41
C ILE A 745 9.34 -6.44 30.81
N LYS A 746 8.72 -5.56 31.61
CA LYS A 746 9.13 -5.30 32.99
C LYS A 746 8.53 -6.33 33.94
N PHE A 747 9.35 -7.27 34.41
CA PHE A 747 9.01 -8.10 35.58
C PHE A 747 9.42 -7.40 36.86
N GLU A 748 8.62 -6.41 37.28
CA GLU A 748 8.67 -5.95 38.66
C GLU A 748 7.93 -7.00 39.51
N ASN A 749 8.70 -7.85 40.20
CA ASN A 749 8.33 -8.56 41.44
C ASN A 749 7.55 -9.89 41.41
N LEU A 750 7.49 -10.66 40.31
CA LEU A 750 6.73 -11.94 40.33
C LEU A 750 7.55 -13.20 40.70
N TYR A 751 8.87 -13.18 40.56
CA TYR A 751 9.73 -14.34 40.89
C TYR A 751 10.96 -13.91 41.69
N GLN A 752 10.77 -13.57 42.97
CA GLN A 752 11.86 -13.52 43.95
C GLN A 752 12.25 -14.92 44.47
N THR A 753 11.68 -16.00 43.92
CA THR A 753 11.92 -17.36 44.41
C THR A 753 13.15 -18.02 43.76
N SER A 754 14.13 -18.30 44.62
CA SER A 754 15.30 -19.19 44.51
C SER A 754 16.30 -18.97 43.36
N TYR A 755 17.07 -17.88 43.44
CA TYR A 755 18.22 -17.58 42.57
C TYR A 755 19.24 -18.73 42.45
N GLN A 756 19.50 -19.45 43.53
CA GLN A 756 20.56 -20.47 43.60
C GLN A 756 20.20 -21.80 42.92
N VAL A 757 18.92 -22.20 42.97
CA VAL A 757 18.47 -23.50 42.42
C VAL A 757 18.41 -23.46 40.89
N LYS A 758 18.03 -22.32 40.30
CA LYS A 758 17.95 -22.19 38.84
C LYS A 758 19.32 -22.11 38.16
N ILE A 759 20.30 -21.44 38.78
CA ILE A 759 21.63 -21.24 38.18
C ILE A 759 22.40 -22.58 38.05
N LYS A 760 22.37 -23.43 39.07
CA LYS A 760 22.98 -24.78 39.03
C LYS A 760 22.32 -25.69 37.99
N ASN A 761 21.04 -25.49 37.68
CA ASN A 761 20.33 -26.28 36.66
C ASN A 761 20.73 -25.92 35.21
N PHE A 762 21.28 -24.71 34.97
CA PHE A 762 21.63 -24.27 33.61
C PHE A 762 23.11 -24.48 33.24
N PHE A 763 24.02 -24.49 34.22
CA PHE A 763 25.47 -24.58 34.00
C PHE A 763 26.08 -25.83 34.61
N ASN A 764 26.83 -26.59 33.82
CA ASN A 764 27.66 -27.68 34.31
C ASN A 764 29.02 -27.15 34.80
N ASN A 765 29.70 -27.87 35.69
CA ASN A 765 31.06 -27.51 36.16
C ASN A 765 32.05 -27.28 35.00
N VAL A 766 31.89 -28.03 33.90
CA VAL A 766 32.67 -27.85 32.66
C VAL A 766 32.41 -26.49 31.99
N ASP A 767 31.19 -25.98 32.02
CA ASP A 767 30.87 -24.68 31.44
C ASP A 767 31.50 -23.55 32.24
N ILE A 768 31.49 -23.66 33.57
CA ILE A 768 32.14 -22.70 34.49
C ILE A 768 33.66 -22.71 34.25
N TYR A 769 34.27 -23.90 34.14
CA TYR A 769 35.69 -24.05 33.82
C TYR A 769 36.03 -23.42 32.46
N LYS A 770 35.20 -23.65 31.44
CA LYS A 770 35.33 -22.98 30.13
C LYS A 770 35.29 -21.45 30.28
N MET A 771 34.30 -20.90 30.99
CA MET A 771 34.20 -19.45 31.20
C MET A 771 35.47 -18.87 31.85
N PHE A 772 36.06 -19.59 32.80
CA PHE A 772 37.31 -19.20 33.45
C PHE A 772 38.52 -19.22 32.50
N LEU A 773 38.65 -20.27 31.68
CA LEU A 773 39.69 -20.37 30.64
C LEU A 773 39.58 -19.25 29.60
N PHE A 774 38.35 -18.94 29.15
CA PHE A 774 38.08 -17.84 28.22
C PHE A 774 38.43 -16.47 28.84
N ALA A 775 38.16 -16.27 30.14
CA ALA A 775 38.53 -15.04 30.84
C ALA A 775 40.06 -14.87 30.95
N LYS A 776 40.82 -15.98 30.95
CA LYS A 776 42.28 -16.04 31.04
C LYS A 776 43.02 -16.21 29.70
N ASN A 777 42.34 -16.05 28.56
CA ASN A 777 42.93 -16.07 27.20
C ASN A 777 43.38 -17.43 26.62
N PHE A 778 43.08 -18.57 27.25
CA PHE A 778 43.65 -19.85 26.82
C PHE A 778 43.00 -20.49 25.58
N PHE A 779 41.74 -20.16 25.26
CA PHE A 779 41.00 -20.77 24.15
C PHE A 779 39.97 -19.79 23.60
N PHE A 780 39.85 -19.63 22.27
CA PHE A 780 38.92 -18.67 21.67
C PHE A 780 38.12 -19.23 20.49
N GLU A 781 37.28 -20.23 20.75
CA GLU A 781 36.28 -20.67 19.77
C GLU A 781 34.93 -19.97 19.95
N TYR A 782 34.54 -19.21 18.92
CA TYR A 782 33.31 -18.43 18.91
C TYR A 782 32.02 -19.26 19.06
N LYS A 783 32.02 -20.52 18.58
CA LYS A 783 30.87 -21.43 18.73
C LYS A 783 30.59 -21.76 20.20
N ILE A 784 31.64 -22.03 20.97
CA ILE A 784 31.52 -22.33 22.40
C ILE A 784 31.08 -21.08 23.16
N LEU A 785 31.63 -19.93 22.81
CA LEU A 785 31.28 -18.64 23.41
C LEU A 785 29.82 -18.25 23.13
N ALA A 786 29.30 -18.50 21.93
CA ALA A 786 27.89 -18.28 21.60
C ALA A 786 26.95 -19.13 22.47
N ASN A 787 27.28 -20.41 22.71
CA ASN A 787 26.50 -21.29 23.59
C ASN A 787 26.51 -20.81 25.05
N LEU A 788 27.66 -20.37 25.55
CA LEU A 788 27.76 -19.80 26.90
C LEU A 788 26.92 -18.52 27.01
N PHE A 789 26.99 -17.64 26.01
CA PHE A 789 26.21 -16.41 25.98
C PHE A 789 24.70 -16.65 25.91
N LEU A 790 24.25 -17.68 25.19
CA LEU A 790 22.85 -18.08 25.19
C LEU A 790 22.37 -18.43 26.61
N LYS A 791 23.15 -19.23 27.35
CA LYS A 791 22.83 -19.62 28.74
C LYS A 791 22.83 -18.41 29.68
N VAL A 792 23.86 -17.58 29.60
CA VAL A 792 23.96 -16.33 30.38
C VAL A 792 22.74 -15.44 30.13
N MET A 793 22.33 -15.28 28.87
CA MET A 793 21.19 -14.45 28.50
C MET A 793 19.85 -14.98 28.98
N LYS A 794 19.61 -16.31 28.95
CA LYS A 794 18.39 -16.88 29.52
C LYS A 794 18.23 -16.58 31.01
N ILE A 795 19.34 -16.57 31.76
CA ILE A 795 19.30 -16.21 33.19
C ILE A 795 19.09 -14.71 33.38
N LEU A 796 19.81 -13.87 32.63
CA LEU A 796 19.69 -12.41 32.75
C LEU A 796 18.29 -11.90 32.39
N THR A 797 17.64 -12.53 31.40
CA THR A 797 16.28 -12.18 30.97
C THR A 797 15.22 -12.48 32.00
N TRP A 798 15.30 -13.63 32.66
CA TRP A 798 14.34 -14.02 33.69
C TRP A 798 14.50 -13.22 34.98
N ASN A 799 15.73 -12.80 35.31
CA ASN A 799 16.03 -12.17 36.59
C ASN A 799 16.00 -10.63 36.55
N SER A 800 15.58 -10.00 35.45
CA SER A 800 15.55 -8.53 35.27
C SER A 800 16.91 -7.83 35.54
N PHE A 801 18.02 -8.55 35.42
CA PHE A 801 19.37 -8.09 35.80
C PHE A 801 19.99 -7.09 34.80
N PHE A 802 19.27 -6.73 33.73
CA PHE A 802 19.81 -5.99 32.60
C PHE A 802 20.35 -4.60 32.93
N ASN A 803 19.78 -3.89 33.91
CA ASN A 803 20.03 -2.45 34.02
C ASN A 803 21.07 -2.04 35.07
N LYS A 804 21.53 -2.94 35.95
CA LYS A 804 22.43 -2.55 37.06
C LYS A 804 23.90 -2.95 36.88
N ASN A 805 24.20 -4.05 36.17
CA ASN A 805 25.56 -4.62 36.17
C ASN A 805 26.28 -4.62 34.81
N PHE A 806 25.55 -4.55 33.70
CA PHE A 806 26.11 -4.63 32.35
C PHE A 806 25.95 -3.32 31.58
N LEU A 807 26.95 -3.00 30.76
CA LEU A 807 26.90 -1.87 29.83
C LEU A 807 26.02 -2.22 28.61
N LEU A 808 25.45 -1.22 27.95
CA LEU A 808 24.60 -1.45 26.75
C LEU A 808 25.35 -2.18 25.63
N SER A 809 26.62 -1.86 25.40
CA SER A 809 27.47 -2.54 24.41
C SER A 809 27.69 -4.02 24.73
N GLU A 810 27.81 -4.36 26.02
CA GLU A 810 27.95 -5.74 26.49
C GLU A 810 26.65 -6.53 26.24
N ILE A 811 25.51 -5.92 26.54
CA ILE A 811 24.19 -6.53 26.33
C ILE A 811 23.91 -6.74 24.84
N PHE A 812 24.26 -5.77 24.00
CA PHE A 812 24.10 -5.88 22.55
C PHE A 812 24.92 -7.03 21.96
N LEU A 813 26.15 -7.21 22.43
CA LEU A 813 27.02 -8.31 22.02
C LEU A 813 26.47 -9.67 22.48
N LEU A 814 25.95 -9.75 23.70
CA LEU A 814 25.29 -10.95 24.23
C LEU A 814 24.04 -11.32 23.42
N ILE A 815 23.22 -10.33 23.04
CA ILE A 815 22.04 -10.56 22.20
C ILE A 815 22.45 -11.01 20.80
N SER A 816 23.44 -10.36 20.18
CA SER A 816 23.81 -10.64 18.79
C SER A 816 24.46 -12.02 18.62
N LEU A 817 25.41 -12.39 19.51
CA LEU A 817 26.13 -13.66 19.42
C LEU A 817 25.39 -14.80 20.14
N GLY A 818 24.80 -14.52 21.29
CA GLY A 818 24.13 -15.50 22.14
C GLY A 818 22.73 -15.85 21.65
N LEU A 819 21.82 -14.86 21.59
CA LEU A 819 20.42 -15.12 21.27
C LEU A 819 20.17 -15.20 19.74
N GLN A 820 20.71 -14.27 18.95
CA GLN A 820 20.47 -14.22 17.50
C GLN A 820 21.39 -15.13 16.69
N HIS A 821 22.48 -15.65 17.27
CA HIS A 821 23.51 -16.43 16.57
C HIS A 821 24.01 -15.79 15.26
N LYS A 822 24.20 -14.46 15.26
CA LYS A 822 24.74 -13.73 14.10
C LYS A 822 26.19 -14.12 13.80
N LYS A 823 26.57 -14.07 12.53
CA LYS A 823 27.98 -14.19 12.13
C LYS A 823 28.74 -12.95 12.60
N ILE A 824 30.00 -13.14 12.99
CA ILE A 824 30.86 -12.06 13.50
C ILE A 824 31.01 -10.92 12.48
N GLY A 825 31.16 -11.26 11.20
CA GLY A 825 31.23 -10.26 10.13
C GLY A 825 30.00 -9.35 10.06
N ASP A 826 28.82 -9.87 10.42
CA ASP A 826 27.58 -9.08 10.46
C ASP A 826 27.52 -8.21 11.72
N VAL A 827 27.99 -8.72 12.85
CA VAL A 827 28.08 -7.97 14.12
C VAL A 827 29.06 -6.81 13.99
N LEU A 828 30.22 -7.02 13.38
CA LEU A 828 31.22 -5.96 13.15
C LEU A 828 30.66 -4.84 12.28
N LYS A 829 29.88 -5.18 11.24
CA LYS A 829 29.21 -4.21 10.37
C LYS A 829 28.04 -3.50 11.03
N GLU A 830 27.35 -4.14 11.98
CA GLU A 830 26.18 -3.56 12.64
C GLU A 830 26.57 -2.46 13.65
N PHE A 831 27.71 -2.63 14.33
CA PHE A 831 28.17 -1.71 15.37
C PHE A 831 29.41 -0.90 14.99
N ASP A 832 29.92 -1.05 13.77
CA ASP A 832 31.19 -0.47 13.30
C ASP A 832 32.37 -0.78 14.26
N TRP A 833 32.41 -1.99 14.80
CA TRP A 833 33.46 -2.45 15.74
C TRP A 833 34.62 -3.14 15.02
N LYS A 834 35.79 -3.18 15.69
CA LYS A 834 36.92 -4.02 15.27
C LYS A 834 36.84 -5.39 15.96
N THR A 835 37.51 -6.39 15.38
CA THR A 835 37.57 -7.76 15.95
C THR A 835 38.15 -7.79 17.37
N LYS A 836 39.12 -6.92 17.67
CA LYS A 836 39.72 -6.75 19.00
C LYS A 836 38.68 -6.34 20.05
N ASP A 837 37.72 -5.50 19.67
CA ASP A 837 36.71 -4.96 20.59
C ASP A 837 35.77 -6.08 21.08
N ILE A 838 35.36 -6.98 20.18
CA ILE A 838 34.52 -8.15 20.52
C ILE A 838 35.22 -9.05 21.55
N ILE A 839 36.52 -9.29 21.39
CA ILE A 839 37.32 -10.11 22.31
C ILE A 839 37.44 -9.42 23.68
N THR A 840 37.64 -8.10 23.70
CA THR A 840 37.74 -7.36 24.97
C THR A 840 36.41 -7.31 25.72
N LEU A 841 35.30 -7.09 25.02
CA LEU A 841 33.96 -7.02 25.60
C LEU A 841 33.51 -8.38 26.12
N SER A 842 33.72 -9.45 25.35
CA SER A 842 33.39 -10.81 25.80
C SER A 842 34.13 -11.21 27.07
N LYS A 843 35.40 -10.84 27.22
CA LYS A 843 36.14 -11.04 28.49
C LYS A 843 35.52 -10.27 29.65
N LYS A 844 35.16 -9.00 29.44
CA LYS A 844 34.51 -8.17 30.47
C LYS A 844 33.19 -8.78 30.91
N ILE A 845 32.38 -9.25 29.96
CA ILE A 845 31.10 -9.92 30.24
C ILE A 845 31.31 -11.17 31.08
N LEU A 846 32.23 -12.06 30.68
CA LEU A 846 32.48 -13.31 31.40
C LEU A 846 33.02 -13.04 32.81
N LYS A 847 33.94 -12.10 32.98
CA LYS A 847 34.46 -11.70 34.30
C LYS A 847 33.35 -11.16 35.21
N LYS A 848 32.48 -10.29 34.69
CA LYS A 848 31.32 -9.76 35.43
C LYS A 848 30.35 -10.86 35.81
N PHE A 849 30.06 -11.79 34.89
CA PHE A 849 29.17 -12.91 35.19
C PHE A 849 29.77 -13.85 36.24
N ILE A 850 31.06 -14.18 36.15
CA ILE A 850 31.76 -14.97 37.17
C ILE A 850 31.71 -14.26 38.52
N HIS A 851 31.94 -12.95 38.58
CA HIS A 851 31.81 -12.19 39.83
C HIS A 851 30.38 -12.24 40.39
N ILE A 852 29.34 -12.10 39.56
CA ILE A 852 27.94 -12.21 39.99
C ILE A 852 27.64 -13.64 40.48
N PHE A 853 28.21 -14.65 39.82
CA PHE A 853 28.04 -16.06 40.18
C PHE A 853 28.73 -16.37 41.52
N VAL A 854 29.95 -15.87 41.73
CA VAL A 854 30.74 -16.06 42.95
C VAL A 854 30.19 -15.26 44.13
N CYS A 855 29.66 -14.04 43.93
CA CYS A 855 29.08 -13.26 45.02
C CYS A 855 27.67 -13.72 45.45
N ASN A 856 26.98 -14.52 44.63
CA ASN A 856 25.65 -15.05 44.93
C ASN A 856 25.67 -16.54 45.34
N LEU A 857 26.82 -17.21 45.16
CA LEU A 857 27.16 -18.47 45.82
C LEU A 857 27.64 -18.16 47.23
#